data_AF-A0A857JDU6-F1
#
_entry.id   AF-A0A857JDU6-F1
#
_cell.length_a   1.000
_cell.length_b   1.000
_cell.length_c   1.000
_cell.angle_alpha   90.00
_cell.angle_beta   90.00
_cell.angle_gamma   90.00
#
_symmetry.space_group_name_H-M   'P 1'
#
loop_
_entity.id
_entity.type
_entity.pdbx_description
1 polymer ?
#
loop_
_entity_poly.entity_id
_entity_poly.type
_entity_poly.pdbx_seq_one_letter_code
_entity_poly.pdbx_strand_id
1 'polypeptide(L)'
;MDDRTLTSSWVEPALADEPAAPPRPRPWTARSSVTLGMPQLDGCGLSETWLQKTCGELHWRGLAASLGRPAELWTDPAGQRVYAAFGIVRLRSARLGEVREGQRLGLRSQLSPLGRSQAWSRHRLSTGEGEIGQLEMLSVFVGRGEDGSNRSVRRVPMRDAGTHAEPAAARALADRAREWRTAVAAQAAPAAGAQSLRLMSCPRGDFNGAGLVYFATFTAWADRALFSWQLLGAQDRVVERECLYLGNLDVGHEVEIVWRGSSAAEAGTCLEVEIRCPRHGRTLARVRTTVSARAASGVAEAAPADLDAWRRAATAAAPGGDLSALNRITPEGIVVQPLYTAADTAALPAKDTLPGFAPFVRGPQPTMYTTRPWTIRQYAGFSTARESNAFYREALHSGAQGVSVAFDLATQRGYDSDHARVAGEVGKAGVAIDSVEDMKALFDGIALGGTSVSMTMNGAVLPVLAAYVVAAEEQGVPQARLRGTIQNDILKEFMVRNTYIYPPGPSMRIVGDVMAHAAAHMPSFNSISVCGYHLQEAGAGPALELAFTLANGRQYVQTAMARGLDVDGFAGRLSFFFGVGMDFYLEIAKLRAARLLWCRIMRGLGASNERSLMLRMHCQTSGCSLTAQDPHNNVVRTTIEAMAAAFGGTQSLHTNALDEAIALPTEASARIARATQLILQEETGIPGVIDPWAGSHAMEKLTHDMAEAAWKTIEEIDRRGGMAAVAESGWAKMQIEAAALGKQARIDSGRDVVVGVNKYRSPGETRIDHRSIDNQAVLADQIVSLRQVRSRRDGAAVAATLDALSDAARSGEGNLLALTIDAMRARATVGEVSDALELVYGRHHADSPQVSGVYAEAFESAEDWEKLRGEVLAFETARSRLPRLMIAKLGQDGHDRGARVVASAFSDLGFEVVTAPLFQTADECARQAIEHEVHAVGISSLAAGHRTLVPALIQALKDLGAHHIVVFVGGIVPPEDHAFLFEAGVRGIYGPGTSIPSSAKDVLDQILKTPDASAPPQSPAG
;
A
#
# COMPACT_ATOMS: atom_id res chain seq x y z
N MET A 1 -21.55 -16.40 -8.96
CA MET A 1 -21.00 -17.37 -7.99
C MET A 1 -22.03 -18.47 -7.85
N ASP A 2 -21.67 -19.68 -8.29
CA ASP A 2 -22.56 -20.83 -8.46
C ASP A 2 -23.25 -21.29 -7.17
N ASP A 3 -24.55 -21.54 -7.33
CA ASP A 3 -25.46 -22.18 -6.38
C ASP A 3 -25.20 -23.70 -6.35
N ARG A 4 -24.26 -24.14 -5.50
CA ARG A 4 -24.00 -25.57 -5.27
C ARG A 4 -24.95 -26.10 -4.19
N THR A 5 -26.09 -26.59 -4.64
CA THR A 5 -27.00 -27.44 -3.87
C THR A 5 -26.27 -28.71 -3.40
N LEU A 6 -26.10 -28.85 -2.07
CA LEU A 6 -25.63 -30.07 -1.42
C LEU A 6 -26.71 -31.16 -1.56
N THR A 7 -26.40 -32.21 -2.33
CA THR A 7 -27.27 -33.38 -2.49
C THR A 7 -27.21 -34.28 -1.24
N SER A 8 -28.13 -34.07 -0.29
CA SER A 8 -28.39 -35.06 0.77
C SER A 8 -29.41 -36.10 0.26
N SER A 9 -28.97 -37.29 -0.12
CA SER A 9 -29.88 -38.39 -0.47
C SER A 9 -30.38 -39.08 0.81
N TRP A 10 -31.42 -38.52 1.42
CA TRP A 10 -32.20 -39.21 2.44
C TRP A 10 -33.13 -40.20 1.74
N VAL A 11 -32.95 -41.51 1.97
CA VAL A 11 -33.92 -42.50 1.50
C VAL A 11 -35.16 -42.41 2.40
N GLU A 12 -36.26 -41.88 1.87
CA GLU A 12 -37.58 -41.92 2.52
C GLU A 12 -38.13 -43.34 2.54
N PRO A 13 -38.70 -43.83 3.66
CA PRO A 13 -39.65 -44.92 3.60
C PRO A 13 -40.98 -44.37 3.11
N ALA A 14 -41.50 -44.92 2.01
CA ALA A 14 -42.78 -44.56 1.42
C ALA A 14 -43.91 -44.54 2.47
N LEU A 15 -44.63 -43.42 2.55
CA LEU A 15 -45.97 -43.38 3.14
C LEU A 15 -46.90 -44.12 2.16
N ALA A 16 -47.31 -45.33 2.52
CA ALA A 16 -48.26 -46.09 1.72
C ALA A 16 -49.67 -45.52 1.89
N ASP A 17 -50.33 -45.22 0.76
CA ASP A 17 -51.76 -44.98 0.67
C ASP A 17 -52.56 -46.28 0.90
N GLU A 18 -53.59 -46.19 1.74
CA GLU A 18 -54.74 -47.10 1.92
C GLU A 18 -54.57 -48.52 2.52
N PRO A 19 -55.64 -49.08 3.16
CA PRO A 19 -55.51 -49.86 4.37
C PRO A 19 -55.43 -51.37 4.11
N ALA A 20 -54.21 -51.91 4.18
CA ALA A 20 -54.00 -53.34 4.37
C ALA A 20 -53.93 -53.68 5.88
N ALA A 21 -54.43 -54.86 6.26
CA ALA A 21 -54.52 -55.39 7.62
C ALA A 21 -53.32 -55.03 8.52
N PRO A 22 -53.52 -54.73 9.83
CA PRO A 22 -52.49 -54.11 10.66
C PRO A 22 -51.22 -54.95 10.66
N PRO A 23 -50.09 -54.44 10.11
CA PRO A 23 -48.83 -55.15 10.19
C PRO A 23 -48.46 -55.28 11.67
N ARG A 24 -47.99 -56.47 12.07
CA ARG A 24 -47.47 -56.71 13.43
C ARG A 24 -46.52 -55.58 13.80
N PRO A 25 -46.68 -54.94 14.96
CA PRO A 25 -45.96 -53.72 15.27
C PRO A 25 -44.46 -54.02 15.42
N ARG A 26 -43.65 -53.54 14.48
CA ARG A 26 -42.19 -53.61 14.53
C ARG A 26 -41.64 -52.31 15.09
N PRO A 27 -40.53 -52.33 15.86
CA PRO A 27 -39.80 -51.11 16.22
C PRO A 27 -39.49 -50.28 14.98
N TRP A 28 -39.64 -48.96 15.05
CA TRP A 28 -39.25 -48.10 13.93
C TRP A 28 -37.73 -48.19 13.76
N THR A 29 -37.27 -48.45 12.55
CA THR A 29 -35.84 -48.49 12.23
C THR A 29 -35.56 -47.67 10.99
N ALA A 30 -34.46 -46.93 10.97
CA ALA A 30 -33.99 -46.18 9.82
C ALA A 30 -32.49 -46.37 9.61
N ARG A 31 -32.06 -46.35 8.35
CA ARG A 31 -30.65 -46.29 7.97
C ARG A 31 -30.45 -45.05 7.11
N SER A 32 -29.47 -44.22 7.47
CA SER A 32 -29.06 -43.06 6.68
C SER A 32 -27.55 -43.01 6.57
N SER A 33 -27.05 -42.28 5.58
CA SER A 33 -25.62 -42.00 5.45
C SER A 33 -25.40 -40.62 4.88
N VAL A 34 -24.33 -39.95 5.29
CA VAL A 34 -23.96 -38.62 4.80
C VAL A 34 -22.45 -38.54 4.57
N THR A 35 -22.03 -37.87 3.50
CA THR A 35 -20.63 -37.48 3.30
C THR A 35 -20.38 -36.19 4.07
N LEU A 36 -19.38 -36.20 4.95
CA LEU A 36 -19.12 -35.10 5.88
C LEU A 36 -18.33 -33.98 5.19
N GLY A 37 -18.83 -32.76 5.28
CA GLY A 37 -18.14 -31.53 4.90
C GLY A 37 -17.95 -30.62 6.12
N MET A 38 -17.38 -29.44 5.89
CA MET A 38 -17.22 -28.40 6.93
C MET A 38 -18.45 -28.15 7.84
N PRO A 39 -19.72 -28.12 7.37
CA PRO A 39 -20.86 -27.86 8.25
C PRO A 39 -21.16 -28.95 9.30
N GLN A 40 -20.68 -30.19 9.09
CA GLN A 40 -20.88 -31.32 10.01
C GLN A 40 -19.72 -31.48 10.99
N LEU A 41 -18.60 -30.78 10.77
CA LEU A 41 -17.39 -30.91 11.56
C LEU A 41 -17.22 -29.71 12.50
N ASP A 42 -16.47 -29.92 13.58
CA ASP A 42 -15.91 -28.88 14.41
C ASP A 42 -14.38 -28.93 14.37
N GLY A 43 -13.70 -28.07 15.13
CA GLY A 43 -12.24 -27.98 15.13
C GLY A 43 -11.51 -29.26 15.59
N CYS A 44 -12.23 -30.29 16.05
CA CYS A 44 -11.68 -31.53 16.59
C CYS A 44 -12.23 -32.80 15.94
N GLY A 45 -13.19 -32.73 15.01
CA GLY A 45 -13.77 -33.88 14.31
C GLY A 45 -15.26 -33.73 14.01
N LEU A 46 -16.05 -34.79 14.17
CA LEU A 46 -17.50 -34.75 13.97
C LEU A 46 -18.19 -33.93 15.06
N SER A 47 -18.92 -32.87 14.67
CA SER A 47 -19.61 -31.99 15.61
C SER A 47 -20.69 -32.75 16.39
N GLU A 48 -20.53 -32.82 17.72
CA GLU A 48 -21.51 -33.48 18.58
C GLU A 48 -22.85 -32.75 18.57
N THR A 49 -22.84 -31.41 18.51
CA THR A 49 -24.06 -30.60 18.45
C THR A 49 -24.84 -30.87 17.17
N TRP A 50 -24.16 -30.96 16.02
CA TRP A 50 -24.78 -31.36 14.77
C TRP A 50 -25.35 -32.78 14.86
N LEU A 51 -24.56 -33.73 15.37
CA LEU A 51 -24.94 -35.13 15.51
C LEU A 51 -26.20 -35.31 16.39
N GLN A 52 -26.27 -34.62 17.53
CA GLN A 52 -27.43 -34.65 18.41
C GLN A 52 -28.68 -34.12 17.72
N LYS A 53 -28.59 -33.04 16.94
CA LYS A 53 -29.73 -32.52 16.15
C LYS A 53 -30.20 -33.54 15.12
N THR A 54 -29.28 -34.09 14.33
CA THR A 54 -29.62 -35.08 13.29
C THR A 54 -30.27 -36.34 13.89
N CYS A 55 -29.75 -36.84 15.02
CA CYS A 55 -30.37 -37.98 15.70
C CYS A 55 -31.72 -37.61 16.36
N GLY A 56 -31.86 -36.39 16.87
CA GLY A 56 -33.12 -35.86 17.40
C GLY A 56 -34.22 -35.79 16.34
N GLU A 57 -33.90 -35.36 15.13
CA GLU A 57 -34.82 -35.40 13.98
C GLU A 57 -35.24 -36.83 13.63
N LEU A 58 -34.29 -37.78 13.61
CA LEU A 58 -34.60 -39.19 13.39
C LEU A 58 -35.48 -39.76 14.51
N HIS A 59 -35.26 -39.36 15.76
CA HIS A 59 -36.13 -39.72 16.89
C HIS A 59 -37.54 -39.19 16.69
N TRP A 60 -37.71 -37.93 16.30
CA TRP A 60 -39.03 -37.35 16.04
C TRP A 60 -39.74 -37.97 14.84
N ARG A 61 -39.03 -38.30 13.76
CA ARG A 61 -39.59 -39.08 12.65
C ARG A 61 -40.07 -40.45 13.09
N GLY A 62 -39.31 -41.13 13.95
CA GLY A 62 -39.74 -42.39 14.55
C GLY A 62 -41.00 -42.26 15.40
N LEU A 63 -41.10 -41.19 16.21
CA LEU A 63 -42.32 -40.88 16.97
C LEU A 63 -43.52 -40.59 16.07
N ALA A 64 -43.35 -39.81 15.00
CA ALA A 64 -44.41 -39.50 14.04
C ALA A 64 -44.91 -40.78 13.36
N ALA A 65 -44.00 -41.67 12.96
CA ALA A 65 -44.34 -42.98 12.43
C ALA A 65 -45.09 -43.85 13.45
N SER A 66 -44.66 -43.85 14.72
CA SER A 66 -45.34 -44.56 15.82
C SER A 66 -46.72 -43.97 16.13
N LEU A 67 -46.93 -42.66 15.98
CA LEU A 67 -48.23 -42.01 16.18
C LEU A 67 -49.12 -42.04 14.94
N GLY A 68 -48.57 -42.39 13.78
CA GLY A 68 -49.25 -42.39 12.50
C GLY A 68 -49.66 -40.99 12.01
N ARG A 69 -49.00 -39.94 12.49
CA ARG A 69 -49.30 -38.54 12.18
C ARG A 69 -48.06 -37.65 12.38
N PRO A 70 -47.92 -36.55 11.61
CA PRO A 70 -46.77 -35.66 11.73
C PRO A 70 -46.77 -34.88 13.05
N ALA A 71 -45.62 -34.29 13.40
CA ALA A 71 -45.35 -33.72 14.72
C ALA A 71 -46.27 -32.55 15.12
N GLU A 72 -46.82 -31.85 14.13
CA GLU A 72 -47.72 -30.72 14.35
C GLU A 72 -49.09 -31.16 14.87
N LEU A 73 -49.47 -32.43 14.63
CA LEU A 73 -50.77 -33.00 14.98
C LEU A 73 -50.74 -33.90 16.21
N TRP A 74 -49.63 -33.92 16.95
CA TRP A 74 -49.50 -34.71 18.17
C TRP A 74 -50.41 -34.15 19.26
N THR A 75 -51.36 -34.97 19.70
CA THR A 75 -52.31 -34.63 20.77
C THR A 75 -52.41 -35.74 21.80
N ASP A 76 -52.77 -35.36 23.03
CA ASP A 76 -53.15 -36.29 24.08
C ASP A 76 -54.62 -36.78 23.91
N PRO A 77 -55.10 -37.73 24.74
CA PRO A 77 -56.48 -38.20 24.70
C PRO A 77 -57.54 -37.12 24.96
N ALA A 78 -57.18 -35.98 25.56
CA ALA A 78 -58.06 -34.84 25.76
C ALA A 78 -58.04 -33.85 24.57
N GLY A 79 -57.29 -34.16 23.51
CA GLY A 79 -57.14 -33.32 22.32
C GLY A 79 -56.13 -32.17 22.48
N GLN A 80 -55.42 -32.09 23.61
CA GLN A 80 -54.43 -31.04 23.84
C GLN A 80 -53.14 -31.32 23.08
N ARG A 81 -52.53 -30.28 22.51
CA ARG A 81 -51.26 -30.39 21.77
C ARG A 81 -50.13 -30.83 22.69
N VAL A 82 -49.33 -31.79 22.24
CA VAL A 82 -48.17 -32.32 22.97
C VAL A 82 -46.91 -32.28 22.14
N TYR A 83 -45.77 -32.24 22.82
CA TYR A 83 -44.44 -32.23 22.24
C TYR A 83 -43.57 -33.30 22.92
N ALA A 84 -42.61 -33.87 22.18
CA ALA A 84 -41.64 -34.77 22.76
C ALA A 84 -40.48 -33.96 23.36
N ALA A 85 -40.38 -33.94 24.68
CA ALA A 85 -39.25 -33.36 25.40
C ALA A 85 -38.25 -34.45 25.74
N PHE A 86 -36.98 -34.26 25.40
CA PHE A 86 -35.92 -35.17 25.82
C PHE A 86 -35.74 -35.07 27.33
N GLY A 87 -35.62 -36.22 28.00
CA GLY A 87 -35.35 -36.33 29.43
C GLY A 87 -33.89 -36.64 29.72
N ILE A 88 -33.26 -37.46 28.88
CA ILE A 88 -31.83 -37.73 28.93
C ILE A 88 -31.33 -38.11 27.53
N VAL A 89 -30.14 -37.64 27.19
CA VAL A 89 -29.39 -38.02 25.98
C VAL A 89 -28.03 -38.54 26.43
N ARG A 90 -27.63 -39.70 25.91
CA ARG A 90 -26.38 -40.36 26.26
C ARG A 90 -25.60 -40.77 25.03
N LEU A 91 -24.39 -40.22 24.88
CA LEU A 91 -23.41 -40.61 23.88
C LEU A 91 -22.38 -41.56 24.50
N ARG A 92 -22.10 -42.70 23.86
CA ARG A 92 -21.14 -43.72 24.32
C ARG A 92 -20.12 -44.09 23.26
N SER A 93 -18.93 -44.46 23.75
CA SER A 93 -17.80 -44.96 22.95
C SER A 93 -17.48 -44.03 21.77
N ALA A 94 -17.57 -42.72 22.03
CA ALA A 94 -17.52 -41.69 21.01
C ALA A 94 -16.08 -41.46 20.51
N ARG A 95 -15.80 -41.96 19.31
CA ARG A 95 -14.58 -41.66 18.55
C ARG A 95 -14.84 -40.55 17.54
N LEU A 96 -15.61 -39.54 17.94
CA LEU A 96 -16.02 -38.44 17.06
C LEU A 96 -14.83 -37.64 16.54
N GLY A 97 -13.75 -37.54 17.34
CA GLY A 97 -12.52 -36.87 16.95
C GLY A 97 -11.63 -37.62 15.97
N GLU A 98 -11.96 -38.87 15.62
CA GLU A 98 -11.28 -39.64 14.55
C GLU A 98 -11.86 -39.33 13.18
N VAL A 99 -13.02 -38.69 13.14
CA VAL A 99 -13.75 -38.41 11.90
C VAL A 99 -13.14 -37.21 11.17
N ARG A 100 -13.03 -37.31 9.84
CA ARG A 100 -12.40 -36.30 8.96
C ARG A 100 -13.34 -35.87 7.83
N GLU A 101 -13.07 -34.71 7.26
CA GLU A 101 -13.78 -34.22 6.07
C GLU A 101 -13.67 -35.21 4.90
N GLY A 102 -14.75 -35.36 4.14
CA GLY A 102 -14.86 -36.29 3.03
C GLY A 102 -15.22 -37.73 3.44
N GLN A 103 -15.15 -38.11 4.72
CA GLN A 103 -15.59 -39.43 5.17
C GLN A 103 -17.11 -39.59 5.11
N ARG A 104 -17.58 -40.82 4.87
CA ARG A 104 -19.01 -41.16 4.90
C ARG A 104 -19.42 -41.67 6.28
N LEU A 105 -20.30 -40.94 6.95
CA LEU A 105 -20.93 -41.36 8.21
C LEU A 105 -22.20 -42.16 7.92
N GLY A 106 -22.26 -43.38 8.43
CA GLY A 106 -23.46 -44.22 8.47
C GLY A 106 -24.17 -44.13 9.82
N LEU A 107 -25.49 -44.03 9.79
CA LEU A 107 -26.39 -43.95 10.94
C LEU A 107 -27.40 -45.08 10.88
N ARG A 108 -27.42 -45.94 11.91
CA ARG A 108 -28.47 -46.96 12.09
C ARG A 108 -29.31 -46.62 13.32
N SER A 109 -30.55 -46.23 13.10
CA SER A 109 -31.48 -45.74 14.12
C SER A 109 -32.56 -46.76 14.42
N GLN A 110 -32.90 -46.91 15.69
CA GLN A 110 -34.03 -47.70 16.18
C GLN A 110 -34.80 -46.89 17.21
N LEU A 111 -36.12 -46.89 17.16
CA LEU A 111 -37.00 -46.29 18.17
C LEU A 111 -37.96 -47.34 18.74
N SER A 112 -38.17 -47.29 20.04
CA SER A 112 -39.06 -48.17 20.79
C SER A 112 -39.88 -47.34 21.80
N PRO A 113 -41.23 -47.37 21.73
CA PRO A 113 -42.08 -46.84 22.77
C PRO A 113 -41.79 -47.52 24.13
N LEU A 114 -41.76 -46.74 25.21
CA LEU A 114 -41.62 -47.21 26.58
C LEU A 114 -42.86 -46.78 27.37
N GLY A 115 -43.76 -47.75 27.59
CA GLY A 115 -45.04 -47.49 28.22
C GLY A 115 -45.89 -46.48 27.43
N ARG A 116 -46.73 -45.71 28.14
CA ARG A 116 -47.79 -44.88 27.55
C ARG A 116 -47.39 -43.45 27.21
N SER A 117 -46.19 -43.00 27.55
CA SER A 117 -45.80 -41.59 27.41
C SER A 117 -44.32 -41.33 27.16
N GLN A 118 -43.49 -42.37 27.06
CA GLN A 118 -42.05 -42.24 26.82
C GLN A 118 -41.64 -43.00 25.57
N ALA A 119 -40.57 -42.56 24.92
CA ALA A 119 -39.95 -43.29 23.83
C ALA A 119 -38.43 -43.26 23.96
N TRP A 120 -37.82 -44.38 23.62
CA TRP A 120 -36.37 -44.52 23.60
C TRP A 120 -35.89 -44.75 22.18
N SER A 121 -34.83 -44.07 21.77
CA SER A 121 -34.12 -44.36 20.53
C SER A 121 -32.65 -44.67 20.77
N ARG A 122 -32.09 -45.42 19.82
CA ARG A 122 -30.68 -45.77 19.74
C ARG A 122 -30.18 -45.56 18.31
N HIS A 123 -29.10 -44.81 18.18
CA HIS A 123 -28.46 -44.45 16.92
C HIS A 123 -27.02 -44.95 16.96
N ARG A 124 -26.68 -45.95 16.15
CA ARG A 124 -25.30 -46.44 15.99
C ARG A 124 -24.61 -45.70 14.85
N LEU A 125 -23.38 -45.29 15.11
CA LEU A 125 -22.55 -44.45 14.24
C LEU A 125 -21.42 -45.29 13.67
N SER A 126 -21.22 -45.27 12.35
CA SER A 126 -20.12 -46.00 11.73
C SER A 126 -19.51 -45.22 10.58
N THR A 127 -18.18 -45.30 10.42
CA THR A 127 -17.48 -44.87 9.20
C THR A 127 -17.07 -46.10 8.39
N GLY A 128 -16.35 -45.91 7.28
CA GLY A 128 -15.75 -47.02 6.53
C GLY A 128 -14.81 -47.90 7.36
N GLU A 129 -14.34 -47.40 8.51
CA GLU A 129 -13.38 -48.05 9.41
C GLU A 129 -14.04 -48.81 10.59
N GLY A 130 -15.38 -48.74 10.72
CA GLY A 130 -16.14 -49.47 11.74
C GLY A 130 -17.08 -48.59 12.58
N GLU A 131 -17.62 -49.16 13.67
CA GLU A 131 -18.53 -48.43 14.58
C GLU A 131 -17.74 -47.43 15.45
N ILE A 132 -18.09 -46.15 15.36
CA ILE A 132 -17.37 -45.04 16.03
C ILE A 132 -18.11 -44.50 17.25
N GLY A 133 -19.30 -45.02 17.56
CA GLY A 133 -20.04 -44.63 18.75
C GLY A 133 -21.53 -44.93 18.67
N GLN A 134 -22.23 -44.65 19.77
CA GLN A 134 -23.68 -44.83 19.87
C GLN A 134 -24.32 -43.68 20.66
N LEU A 135 -25.42 -43.15 20.15
CA LEU A 135 -26.24 -42.14 20.83
C LEU A 135 -27.60 -42.73 21.22
N GLU A 136 -27.99 -42.58 22.48
CA GLU A 136 -29.26 -43.03 23.03
C GLU A 136 -30.05 -41.83 23.54
N MET A 137 -31.36 -41.80 23.26
CA MET A 137 -32.23 -40.70 23.66
C MET A 137 -33.48 -41.25 24.31
N LEU A 138 -33.90 -40.65 25.43
CA LEU A 138 -35.17 -40.90 26.07
C LEU A 138 -36.00 -39.62 26.04
N SER A 139 -37.20 -39.69 25.47
CA SER A 139 -38.15 -38.57 25.45
C SER A 139 -39.41 -38.92 26.24
N VAL A 140 -40.11 -37.87 26.68
CA VAL A 140 -41.44 -37.92 27.29
C VAL A 140 -42.34 -36.91 26.61
N PHE A 141 -43.62 -37.24 26.43
CA PHE A 141 -44.58 -36.27 25.95
C PHE A 141 -44.94 -35.25 27.04
N VAL A 142 -44.91 -33.98 26.67
CA VAL A 142 -45.29 -32.85 27.51
C VAL A 142 -46.33 -31.99 26.79
N GLY A 143 -47.32 -31.48 27.53
CA GLY A 143 -48.22 -30.43 27.08
C GLY A 143 -47.72 -29.09 27.57
N ARG A 144 -47.96 -28.03 26.80
CA ARG A 144 -47.62 -26.66 27.19
C ARG A 144 -48.88 -25.95 27.69
N GLY A 145 -48.84 -25.42 28.91
CA GLY A 145 -49.90 -24.58 29.47
C GLY A 145 -49.92 -23.19 28.85
N GLU A 146 -51.03 -22.47 29.02
CA GLU A 146 -51.20 -21.08 28.55
C GLU A 146 -50.20 -20.11 29.22
N ASP A 147 -49.71 -20.46 30.41
CA ASP A 147 -48.67 -19.75 31.16
C ASP A 147 -47.23 -20.06 30.67
N GLY A 148 -47.09 -20.87 29.62
CA GLY A 148 -45.80 -21.31 29.08
C GLY A 148 -45.15 -22.47 29.83
N SER A 149 -45.76 -22.98 30.90
CA SER A 149 -45.23 -24.12 31.67
C SER A 149 -45.37 -25.45 30.93
N ASN A 150 -44.41 -26.36 31.10
CA ASN A 150 -44.47 -27.70 30.51
C ASN A 150 -44.96 -28.71 31.55
N ARG A 151 -45.97 -29.50 31.21
CA ARG A 151 -46.54 -30.57 32.06
C ARG A 151 -46.41 -31.91 31.37
N SER A 152 -45.83 -32.90 32.05
CA SER A 152 -45.77 -34.26 31.51
C SER A 152 -47.17 -34.85 31.32
N VAL A 153 -47.39 -35.44 30.15
CA VAL A 153 -48.66 -36.07 29.78
C VAL A 153 -48.59 -37.56 30.05
N ARG A 154 -49.56 -38.08 30.80
CA ARG A 154 -49.54 -39.46 31.29
C ARG A 154 -49.87 -40.50 30.22
N ARG A 155 -50.50 -40.11 29.11
CA ARG A 155 -50.91 -41.03 28.05
C ARG A 155 -50.92 -40.31 26.71
N VAL A 156 -50.14 -40.80 25.75
CA VAL A 156 -50.24 -40.45 24.33
C VAL A 156 -50.33 -41.77 23.57
N PRO A 157 -51.38 -42.00 22.76
CA PRO A 157 -51.61 -43.29 22.13
C PRO A 157 -50.62 -43.53 20.97
N MET A 158 -49.40 -43.95 21.31
CA MET A 158 -48.47 -44.52 20.34
C MET A 158 -49.01 -45.89 19.90
N ARG A 159 -48.86 -46.21 18.60
CA ARG A 159 -49.17 -47.56 18.10
C ARG A 159 -48.34 -48.56 18.90
N ASP A 160 -49.05 -49.44 19.61
CA ASP A 160 -48.45 -50.35 20.59
C ASP A 160 -47.38 -51.20 19.90
N ALA A 161 -46.13 -51.12 20.34
CA ALA A 161 -45.09 -52.06 19.96
C ALA A 161 -45.33 -53.35 20.77
N GLY A 162 -46.35 -54.11 20.37
CA GLY A 162 -46.98 -55.18 21.15
C GLY A 162 -45.99 -55.99 22.01
N THR A 163 -46.28 -56.10 23.31
CA THR A 163 -45.58 -56.91 24.35
C THR A 163 -44.14 -57.34 24.03
N HIS A 164 -43.30 -56.42 23.57
CA HIS A 164 -41.86 -56.62 23.54
C HIS A 164 -41.34 -56.19 24.90
N ALA A 165 -40.57 -57.06 25.56
CA ALA A 165 -39.89 -56.70 26.80
C ALA A 165 -39.13 -55.38 26.58
N GLU A 166 -39.33 -54.40 27.48
CA GLU A 166 -38.59 -53.14 27.43
C GLU A 166 -37.09 -53.47 27.27
N PRO A 167 -36.40 -52.93 26.25
CA PRO A 167 -34.98 -53.21 26.09
C PRO A 167 -34.25 -52.86 27.38
N ALA A 168 -33.44 -53.78 27.90
CA ALA A 168 -32.74 -53.57 29.18
C ALA A 168 -31.94 -52.24 29.21
N ALA A 169 -31.39 -51.84 28.06
CA ALA A 169 -30.73 -50.55 27.87
C ALA A 169 -31.66 -49.33 28.04
N ALA A 170 -32.90 -49.45 27.57
CA ALA A 170 -33.92 -48.40 27.65
C ALA A 170 -34.41 -48.22 29.10
N ARG A 171 -34.63 -49.33 29.83
CA ARG A 171 -34.96 -49.31 31.27
C ARG A 171 -33.81 -48.73 32.10
N ALA A 172 -32.57 -49.15 31.83
CA ALA A 172 -31.39 -48.61 32.49
C ALA A 172 -31.22 -47.09 32.29
N LEU A 173 -31.48 -46.58 31.08
CA LEU A 173 -31.42 -45.14 30.80
C LEU A 173 -32.55 -44.37 31.51
N ALA A 174 -33.74 -44.96 31.62
CA ALA A 174 -34.86 -44.38 32.36
C ALA A 174 -34.65 -44.37 33.88
N ASP A 175 -34.08 -45.44 34.45
CA ASP A 175 -33.66 -45.51 35.86
C ASP A 175 -32.60 -44.44 36.14
N ARG A 176 -31.57 -44.35 35.30
CA ARG A 176 -30.53 -43.31 35.38
C ARG A 176 -31.10 -41.89 35.38
N ALA A 177 -32.05 -41.59 34.50
CA ALA A 177 -32.71 -40.29 34.45
C ALA A 177 -33.51 -39.98 35.72
N ARG A 178 -34.15 -40.99 36.33
CA ARG A 178 -34.88 -40.83 37.61
C ARG A 178 -33.94 -40.57 38.77
N GLU A 179 -32.84 -41.31 38.86
CA GLU A 179 -31.80 -41.12 39.89
C GLU A 179 -31.25 -39.68 39.85
N TRP A 180 -30.86 -39.22 38.65
CA TRP A 180 -30.33 -37.86 38.50
C TRP A 180 -31.35 -36.76 38.78
N ARG A 181 -32.61 -36.94 38.38
CA ARG A 181 -33.70 -36.02 38.72
C ARG A 181 -33.89 -35.89 40.23
N THR A 182 -33.84 -37.02 40.93
CA THR A 182 -33.95 -37.06 42.40
C THR A 182 -32.77 -36.37 43.06
N ALA A 183 -31.54 -36.61 42.56
CA ALA A 183 -30.34 -35.96 43.05
C ALA A 183 -30.35 -34.43 42.86
N VAL A 184 -30.85 -33.94 41.72
CA VAL A 184 -30.97 -32.50 41.46
C VAL A 184 -32.08 -31.87 42.32
N ALA A 185 -33.22 -32.55 42.51
CA ALA A 185 -34.29 -32.05 43.39
C ALA A 185 -33.86 -31.94 44.86
N ALA A 186 -32.89 -32.74 45.30
CA ALA A 186 -32.33 -32.69 46.66
C ALA A 186 -31.26 -31.59 46.86
N GLN A 187 -30.79 -30.92 45.81
CA GLN A 187 -29.78 -29.85 45.88
C GLN A 187 -30.46 -28.46 45.88
N ALA A 188 -30.52 -27.81 47.05
CA ALA A 188 -31.18 -26.51 47.21
C ALA A 188 -30.31 -25.28 46.83
N ALA A 189 -28.99 -25.43 46.74
CA ALA A 189 -28.04 -24.34 46.45
C ALA A 189 -26.76 -24.88 45.76
N PRO A 190 -26.05 -24.06 44.96
CA PRO A 190 -24.75 -24.47 44.41
C PRO A 190 -23.79 -24.75 45.56
N ALA A 191 -23.05 -25.86 45.49
CA ALA A 191 -22.07 -26.19 46.52
C ALA A 191 -20.91 -25.18 46.52
N ALA A 192 -20.33 -24.94 47.69
CA ALA A 192 -19.17 -24.06 47.86
C ALA A 192 -18.02 -24.47 46.92
N GLY A 193 -17.41 -23.48 46.24
CA GLY A 193 -16.28 -23.68 45.32
C GLY A 193 -16.65 -23.87 43.84
N ALA A 194 -17.91 -23.70 43.44
CA ALA A 194 -18.33 -23.75 42.04
C ALA A 194 -18.00 -22.44 41.29
N GLN A 195 -17.61 -22.55 40.03
CA GLN A 195 -17.41 -21.42 39.10
C GLN A 195 -18.61 -21.30 38.16
N SER A 196 -18.86 -20.11 37.62
CA SER A 196 -20.01 -19.87 36.74
C SER A 196 -19.73 -18.92 35.57
N LEU A 197 -20.43 -19.12 34.46
CA LEU A 197 -20.44 -18.28 33.27
C LEU A 197 -21.88 -17.94 32.89
N ARG A 198 -22.18 -16.66 32.66
CA ARG A 198 -23.50 -16.21 32.16
C ARG A 198 -23.44 -15.90 30.68
N LEU A 199 -24.43 -16.36 29.93
CA LEU A 199 -24.54 -16.14 28.50
C LEU A 199 -25.99 -15.82 28.13
N MET A 200 -26.19 -15.00 27.09
CA MET A 200 -27.50 -14.82 26.48
C MET A 200 -27.75 -15.91 25.44
N SER A 201 -28.94 -16.52 25.46
CA SER A 201 -29.34 -17.42 24.38
C SER A 201 -29.46 -16.64 23.05
N CYS A 202 -28.80 -17.13 22.00
CA CYS A 202 -28.72 -16.43 20.72
C CYS A 202 -30.06 -16.47 19.95
N PRO A 203 -30.60 -15.34 19.46
CA PRO A 203 -31.89 -15.32 18.74
C PRO A 203 -31.88 -15.98 17.35
N ARG A 204 -30.70 -16.19 16.74
CA ARG A 204 -30.56 -16.57 15.32
C ARG A 204 -30.13 -18.02 15.04
N GLY A 205 -30.00 -18.88 16.05
CA GLY A 205 -29.58 -20.26 15.85
C GLY A 205 -30.12 -21.23 16.92
N ASP A 206 -30.83 -22.26 16.45
CA ASP A 206 -31.27 -23.46 17.18
C ASP A 206 -32.42 -23.32 18.20
N PHE A 207 -33.62 -22.99 17.70
CA PHE A 207 -34.89 -23.21 18.40
C PHE A 207 -35.64 -24.41 17.82
N ASN A 208 -36.45 -25.08 18.64
CA ASN A 208 -37.35 -26.14 18.17
C ASN A 208 -38.66 -25.54 17.60
N GLY A 209 -39.49 -26.37 16.96
CA GLY A 209 -40.80 -25.96 16.43
C GLY A 209 -41.83 -25.46 17.46
N ALA A 210 -41.46 -25.36 18.74
CA ALA A 210 -42.23 -24.76 19.81
C ALA A 210 -41.65 -23.43 20.33
N GLY A 211 -40.63 -22.86 19.65
CA GLY A 211 -40.02 -21.58 20.02
C GLY A 211 -39.13 -21.63 21.27
N LEU A 212 -38.64 -22.82 21.64
CA LEU A 212 -37.75 -23.03 22.79
C LEU A 212 -36.34 -23.37 22.31
N VAL A 213 -35.33 -23.07 23.13
CA VAL A 213 -33.94 -23.46 22.86
C VAL A 213 -33.84 -24.97 22.64
N TYR A 214 -33.19 -25.38 21.56
CA TYR A 214 -33.05 -26.79 21.19
C TYR A 214 -32.17 -27.55 22.20
N PHE A 215 -32.46 -28.83 22.46
CA PHE A 215 -31.79 -29.59 23.53
C PHE A 215 -30.27 -29.74 23.31
N ALA A 216 -29.82 -29.85 22.05
CA ALA A 216 -28.40 -29.95 21.71
C ALA A 216 -27.59 -28.71 22.13
N THR A 217 -28.23 -27.55 22.24
CA THR A 217 -27.59 -26.28 22.63
C THR A 217 -27.04 -26.32 24.06
N PHE A 218 -27.68 -27.07 24.97
CA PHE A 218 -27.18 -27.26 26.34
C PHE A 218 -25.81 -27.94 26.36
N THR A 219 -25.58 -28.88 25.44
CA THR A 219 -24.27 -29.55 25.28
C THR A 219 -23.20 -28.56 24.82
N ALA A 220 -23.51 -27.72 23.83
CA ALA A 220 -22.60 -26.68 23.33
C ALA A 220 -22.24 -25.64 24.40
N TRP A 221 -23.19 -25.30 25.28
CA TRP A 221 -22.95 -24.43 26.42
C TRP A 221 -22.01 -25.06 27.45
N ALA A 222 -22.20 -26.35 27.74
CA ALA A 222 -21.27 -27.08 28.60
C ALA A 222 -19.85 -27.09 28.02
N ASP A 223 -19.69 -27.33 26.71
CA ASP A 223 -18.38 -27.28 26.05
C ASP A 223 -17.72 -25.91 26.17
N ARG A 224 -18.47 -24.82 25.93
CA ARG A 224 -17.94 -23.46 26.10
C ARG A 224 -17.43 -23.22 27.52
N ALA A 225 -18.19 -23.62 28.54
CA ALA A 225 -17.76 -23.47 29.92
C ALA A 225 -16.47 -24.25 30.22
N LEU A 226 -16.37 -25.49 29.72
CA LEU A 226 -15.19 -26.34 29.92
C LEU A 226 -13.94 -25.82 29.17
N PHE A 227 -14.10 -25.30 27.95
CA PHE A 227 -12.99 -24.69 27.18
C PHE A 227 -12.54 -23.35 27.74
N SER A 228 -13.47 -22.46 28.10
CA SER A 228 -13.14 -21.13 28.65
C SER A 228 -12.30 -21.20 29.93
N TRP A 229 -12.38 -22.31 30.65
CA TRP A 229 -11.65 -22.54 31.90
C TRP A 229 -10.52 -23.57 31.78
N GLN A 230 -10.14 -23.92 30.55
CA GLN A 230 -9.04 -24.85 30.25
C GLN A 230 -9.19 -26.22 30.93
N LEU A 231 -10.43 -26.62 31.25
CA LEU A 231 -10.75 -27.96 31.77
C LEU A 231 -10.77 -29.01 30.65
N LEU A 232 -10.97 -28.55 29.41
CA LEU A 232 -10.75 -29.31 28.19
C LEU A 232 -9.72 -28.58 27.30
N GLY A 233 -8.73 -29.31 26.81
CA GLY A 233 -7.80 -28.88 25.76
C GLY A 233 -8.21 -29.42 24.39
N ALA A 234 -7.60 -28.89 23.31
CA ALA A 234 -7.89 -29.30 21.93
C ALA A 234 -7.64 -30.80 21.63
N GLN A 235 -6.89 -31.48 22.49
CA GLN A 235 -6.55 -32.90 22.37
C GLN A 235 -7.48 -33.82 23.17
N ASP A 236 -8.34 -33.28 24.04
CA ASP A 236 -9.26 -34.10 24.84
C ASP A 236 -10.36 -34.67 23.95
N ARG A 237 -10.72 -35.93 24.17
CA ARG A 237 -11.73 -36.64 23.39
C ARG A 237 -12.86 -37.11 24.30
N VAL A 238 -14.08 -36.69 23.99
CA VAL A 238 -15.30 -37.11 24.71
C VAL A 238 -15.55 -38.58 24.42
N VAL A 239 -15.44 -39.44 25.43
CA VAL A 239 -15.68 -40.90 25.32
C VAL A 239 -17.13 -41.24 25.65
N GLU A 240 -17.67 -40.60 26.69
CA GLU A 240 -19.07 -40.72 27.09
C GLU A 240 -19.58 -39.34 27.53
N ARG A 241 -20.82 -39.02 27.15
CA ARG A 241 -21.50 -37.82 27.61
C ARG A 241 -22.95 -38.15 27.96
N GLU A 242 -23.37 -37.75 29.15
CA GLU A 242 -24.74 -37.86 29.63
C GLU A 242 -25.29 -36.45 29.88
N CYS A 243 -26.35 -36.08 29.17
CA CYS A 243 -27.05 -34.82 29.37
C CYS A 243 -28.48 -35.09 29.85
N LEU A 244 -28.76 -34.71 31.10
CA LEU A 244 -30.09 -34.76 31.69
C LEU A 244 -30.79 -33.42 31.49
N TYR A 245 -32.00 -33.46 30.93
CA TYR A 245 -32.83 -32.29 30.71
C TYR A 245 -33.98 -32.26 31.72
N LEU A 246 -34.12 -31.11 32.38
CA LEU A 246 -35.05 -30.87 33.49
C LEU A 246 -36.03 -29.72 33.19
N GLY A 247 -35.67 -28.81 32.31
CA GLY A 247 -36.48 -27.66 31.93
C GLY A 247 -36.09 -27.10 30.57
N ASN A 248 -36.98 -26.27 30.03
CA ASN A 248 -36.76 -25.56 28.77
C ASN A 248 -36.45 -24.09 29.04
N LEU A 249 -35.87 -23.41 28.05
CA LEU A 249 -35.58 -21.98 28.08
C LEU A 249 -36.18 -21.31 26.85
N ASP A 250 -36.81 -20.14 27.04
CA ASP A 250 -37.26 -19.30 25.93
C ASP A 250 -36.07 -18.57 25.28
N VAL A 251 -36.20 -18.26 24.00
CA VAL A 251 -35.17 -17.54 23.25
C VAL A 251 -34.98 -16.13 23.81
N GLY A 252 -33.73 -15.69 23.90
CA GLY A 252 -33.38 -14.36 24.42
C GLY A 252 -33.39 -14.28 25.95
N HIS A 253 -33.60 -15.38 26.67
CA HIS A 253 -33.36 -15.43 28.11
C HIS A 253 -31.88 -15.71 28.42
N GLU A 254 -31.41 -15.18 29.55
CA GLU A 254 -30.08 -15.43 30.10
C GLU A 254 -30.00 -16.86 30.68
N VAL A 255 -28.83 -17.48 30.54
CA VAL A 255 -28.51 -18.77 31.14
C VAL A 255 -27.23 -18.64 31.97
N GLU A 256 -27.21 -19.31 33.12
CA GLU A 256 -26.03 -19.43 33.98
C GLU A 256 -25.54 -20.88 33.95
N ILE A 257 -24.27 -21.05 33.59
CA ILE A 257 -23.61 -22.34 33.48
C ILE A 257 -22.66 -22.43 34.67
N VAL A 258 -22.83 -23.45 35.51
CA VAL A 258 -22.11 -23.65 36.76
C VAL A 258 -21.37 -24.98 36.69
N TRP A 259 -20.09 -25.03 37.07
CA TRP A 259 -19.33 -26.29 37.10
C TRP A 259 -18.39 -26.33 38.30
N ARG A 260 -17.78 -27.51 38.51
CA ARG A 260 -16.71 -27.72 39.50
C ARG A 260 -15.48 -28.21 38.79
N GLY A 261 -14.32 -27.65 39.10
CA GLY A 261 -13.05 -28.07 38.51
C GLY A 261 -11.99 -28.39 39.56
N SER A 262 -11.38 -29.57 39.44
CA SER A 262 -9.95 -29.79 39.66
C SER A 262 -9.33 -30.15 38.31
N SER A 263 -8.07 -29.77 38.08
CA SER A 263 -7.36 -30.02 36.81
C SER A 263 -7.44 -31.49 36.39
N ALA A 264 -7.83 -31.75 35.13
CA ALA A 264 -7.85 -33.08 34.54
C ALA A 264 -6.41 -33.60 34.31
N ALA A 265 -5.77 -34.10 35.36
CA ALA A 265 -4.42 -34.68 35.29
C ALA A 265 -4.43 -36.22 35.31
N GLU A 266 -5.56 -36.87 35.61
CA GLU A 266 -5.64 -38.32 35.78
C GLU A 266 -6.64 -38.99 34.80
N ALA A 267 -6.33 -40.23 34.44
CA ALA A 267 -7.07 -41.05 33.49
C ALA A 267 -8.55 -41.16 33.85
N GLY A 268 -9.45 -40.90 32.89
CA GLY A 268 -10.90 -41.06 33.06
C GLY A 268 -11.59 -39.93 33.83
N THR A 269 -11.07 -38.70 33.70
CA THR A 269 -11.66 -37.53 34.37
C THR A 269 -13.12 -37.33 33.95
N CYS A 270 -14.00 -37.24 34.95
CA CYS A 270 -15.43 -37.01 34.80
C CYS A 270 -15.76 -35.56 35.20
N LEU A 271 -16.19 -34.75 34.23
CA LEU A 271 -16.51 -33.34 34.39
C LEU A 271 -18.03 -33.16 34.46
N GLU A 272 -18.50 -32.33 35.39
CA GLU A 272 -19.93 -32.05 35.54
C GLU A 272 -20.23 -30.56 35.45
N VAL A 273 -21.22 -30.24 34.61
CA VAL A 273 -21.74 -28.89 34.37
C VAL A 273 -23.23 -28.87 34.66
N GLU A 274 -23.69 -27.86 35.39
CA GLU A 274 -25.07 -27.55 35.68
C GLU A 274 -25.50 -26.29 34.92
N ILE A 275 -26.64 -26.33 34.25
CA ILE A 275 -27.15 -25.21 33.46
C ILE A 275 -28.45 -24.73 34.10
N ARG A 276 -28.53 -23.43 34.43
CA ARG A 276 -29.60 -22.83 35.25
C ARG A 276 -30.19 -21.61 34.56
N CYS A 277 -31.46 -21.33 34.87
CA CYS A 277 -32.10 -20.06 34.51
C CYS A 277 -31.98 -19.09 35.70
N PRO A 278 -31.25 -17.97 35.58
CA PRO A 278 -31.11 -16.99 36.66
C PRO A 278 -32.44 -16.42 37.15
N ARG A 279 -33.41 -16.23 36.23
CA ARG A 279 -34.70 -15.59 36.51
C ARG A 279 -35.54 -16.32 37.55
N HIS A 280 -35.49 -17.65 37.58
CA HIS A 280 -36.26 -18.47 38.52
C HIS A 280 -35.40 -19.46 39.33
N GLY A 281 -34.07 -19.38 39.20
CA GLY A 281 -33.08 -20.15 39.96
C GLY A 281 -33.07 -21.68 39.71
N ARG A 282 -33.89 -22.18 38.78
CA ARG A 282 -34.05 -23.63 38.54
C ARG A 282 -32.99 -24.16 37.58
N THR A 283 -32.53 -25.38 37.85
CA THR A 283 -31.70 -26.17 36.95
C THR A 283 -32.50 -26.62 35.73
N LEU A 284 -31.99 -26.30 34.55
CA LEU A 284 -32.55 -26.65 33.25
C LEU A 284 -31.94 -27.93 32.70
N ALA A 285 -30.62 -28.12 32.89
CA ALA A 285 -29.92 -29.33 32.49
C ALA A 285 -28.70 -29.61 33.36
N ARG A 286 -28.26 -30.88 33.39
CA ARG A 286 -26.98 -31.31 33.96
C ARG A 286 -26.24 -32.15 32.93
N VAL A 287 -24.99 -31.80 32.65
CA VAL A 287 -24.14 -32.45 31.67
C VAL A 287 -22.96 -33.09 32.38
N ARG A 288 -22.79 -34.40 32.24
CA ARG A 288 -21.61 -35.13 32.67
C ARG A 288 -20.82 -35.56 31.44
N THR A 289 -19.55 -35.20 31.41
CA THR A 289 -18.63 -35.51 30.30
C THR A 289 -17.49 -36.36 30.83
N THR A 290 -17.24 -37.51 30.22
CA THR A 290 -16.08 -38.36 30.48
C THR A 290 -15.15 -38.27 29.28
N VAL A 291 -13.88 -37.93 29.53
CA VAL A 291 -12.85 -37.85 28.49
C VAL A 291 -11.83 -38.98 28.60
N SER A 292 -11.23 -39.39 27.48
CA SER A 292 -10.21 -40.45 27.47
C SER A 292 -8.94 -40.02 28.20
N ALA A 293 -8.22 -40.97 28.79
CA ALA A 293 -6.87 -40.72 29.31
C ALA A 293 -5.97 -40.12 28.21
N ARG A 294 -5.14 -39.14 28.58
CA ARG A 294 -4.03 -38.68 27.72
C ARG A 294 -3.25 -39.91 27.28
N ALA A 295 -3.44 -40.35 26.03
CA ALA A 295 -2.34 -40.99 25.35
C ALA A 295 -1.26 -39.91 25.34
N ALA A 296 -0.12 -40.19 25.99
CA ALA A 296 1.08 -39.41 25.76
C ALA A 296 1.51 -39.66 24.31
N SER A 297 0.76 -39.13 23.35
CA SER A 297 1.36 -38.66 22.12
C SER A 297 2.18 -37.46 22.57
N GLY A 298 3.43 -37.73 22.95
CA GLY A 298 4.48 -36.80 22.63
C GLY A 298 4.37 -36.54 21.13
N VAL A 299 3.55 -35.55 20.75
CA VAL A 299 4.10 -34.55 19.87
C VAL A 299 5.20 -33.95 20.76
N ALA A 300 6.40 -34.55 20.70
CA ALA A 300 7.56 -33.70 20.75
C ALA A 300 7.16 -32.55 19.82
N GLU A 301 7.08 -31.31 20.30
CA GLU A 301 7.23 -30.18 19.40
C GLU A 301 8.37 -30.62 18.49
N ALA A 302 8.05 -30.92 17.23
CA ALA A 302 9.05 -31.44 16.32
C ALA A 302 10.20 -30.46 16.48
N ALA A 303 11.37 -30.95 16.93
CA ALA A 303 12.46 -30.05 17.28
C ALA A 303 12.55 -29.04 16.15
N PRO A 304 12.38 -27.72 16.44
CA PRO A 304 12.15 -26.75 15.40
C PRO A 304 13.22 -26.96 14.34
N ALA A 305 12.78 -27.18 13.10
CA ALA A 305 13.68 -27.58 12.02
C ALA A 305 14.87 -26.62 12.04
N ASP A 306 16.07 -27.18 12.24
CA ASP A 306 17.27 -26.36 12.32
C ASP A 306 17.62 -25.77 10.95
N LEU A 307 18.54 -24.82 10.94
CA LEU A 307 18.96 -24.17 9.71
C LEU A 307 19.50 -25.18 8.69
N ASP A 308 20.05 -26.31 9.15
CA ASP A 308 20.55 -27.38 8.26
C ASP A 308 19.42 -28.19 7.63
N ALA A 309 18.33 -28.44 8.36
CA ALA A 309 17.12 -29.02 7.81
C ALA A 309 16.49 -28.10 6.76
N TRP A 310 16.43 -26.79 7.02
CA TRP A 310 16.00 -25.82 6.01
C TRP A 310 16.92 -25.83 4.80
N ARG A 311 18.26 -25.78 4.98
CA ARG A 311 19.24 -25.81 3.88
C ARG A 311 19.04 -27.02 2.99
N ARG A 312 18.90 -28.22 3.56
CA ARG A 312 18.66 -29.46 2.79
C ARG A 312 17.36 -29.38 1.97
N ALA A 313 16.26 -28.93 2.58
CA ALA A 313 14.98 -28.81 1.91
C ALA A 313 14.99 -27.74 0.81
N ALA A 314 15.58 -26.58 1.09
CA ALA A 314 15.70 -25.48 0.15
C ALA A 314 16.65 -25.84 -1.00
N THR A 315 17.76 -26.54 -0.76
CA THR A 315 18.67 -27.03 -1.80
C THR A 315 17.94 -27.95 -2.77
N ALA A 316 17.08 -28.85 -2.27
CA ALA A 316 16.29 -29.73 -3.13
C ALA A 316 15.30 -28.98 -4.03
N ALA A 317 14.83 -27.80 -3.60
CA ALA A 317 13.89 -26.96 -4.33
C ALA A 317 14.56 -25.85 -5.18
N ALA A 318 15.83 -25.53 -4.89
CA ALA A 318 16.54 -24.45 -5.54
C ALA A 318 16.94 -24.80 -6.98
N PRO A 319 16.95 -23.83 -7.92
CA PRO A 319 17.43 -24.05 -9.28
C PRO A 319 18.85 -24.63 -9.28
N GLY A 320 19.04 -25.81 -9.86
CA GLY A 320 20.34 -26.48 -9.92
C GLY A 320 20.92 -26.91 -8.57
N GLY A 321 20.14 -26.88 -7.48
CA GLY A 321 20.63 -27.19 -6.14
C GLY A 321 21.42 -26.06 -5.46
N ASP A 322 21.52 -24.89 -6.08
CA ASP A 322 22.29 -23.76 -5.56
C ASP A 322 21.38 -22.80 -4.77
N LEU A 323 21.55 -22.75 -3.45
CA LEU A 323 20.81 -21.83 -2.58
C LEU A 323 21.12 -20.36 -2.86
N SER A 324 22.33 -20.06 -3.35
CA SER A 324 22.71 -18.67 -3.65
C SER A 324 21.94 -18.11 -4.84
N ALA A 325 21.45 -18.98 -5.74
CA ALA A 325 20.58 -18.61 -6.84
C ALA A 325 19.19 -18.11 -6.40
N LEU A 326 18.80 -18.34 -5.14
CA LEU A 326 17.57 -17.79 -4.56
C LEU A 326 17.76 -16.36 -4.03
N ASN A 327 19.00 -15.89 -3.89
CA ASN A 327 19.26 -14.53 -3.46
C ASN A 327 18.90 -13.55 -4.56
N ARG A 328 18.28 -12.43 -4.17
CA ARG A 328 18.16 -11.26 -5.05
C ARG A 328 19.28 -10.29 -4.72
N ILE A 329 20.14 -10.01 -5.69
CA ILE A 329 21.22 -9.02 -5.57
C ILE A 329 20.75 -7.71 -6.19
N THR A 330 20.75 -6.63 -5.42
CA THR A 330 20.40 -5.30 -5.94
C THR A 330 21.54 -4.74 -6.79
N PRO A 331 21.28 -3.75 -7.68
CA PRO A 331 22.34 -3.09 -8.43
C PRO A 331 23.47 -2.50 -7.56
N GLU A 332 23.16 -2.09 -6.33
CA GLU A 332 24.12 -1.56 -5.36
C GLU A 332 24.82 -2.65 -4.53
N GLY A 333 24.60 -3.93 -4.86
CA GLY A 333 25.28 -5.07 -4.24
C GLY A 333 24.68 -5.55 -2.93
N ILE A 334 23.48 -5.09 -2.55
CA ILE A 334 22.78 -5.59 -1.36
C ILE A 334 22.23 -6.98 -1.67
N VAL A 335 22.57 -7.96 -0.83
CA VAL A 335 22.09 -9.33 -0.96
C VAL A 335 20.81 -9.50 -0.13
N VAL A 336 19.67 -9.62 -0.82
CA VAL A 336 18.39 -9.97 -0.20
C VAL A 336 18.25 -11.48 -0.18
N GLN A 337 18.41 -12.07 1.00
CA GLN A 337 18.37 -13.51 1.22
C GLN A 337 16.91 -14.03 1.27
N PRO A 338 16.66 -15.29 0.88
CA PRO A 338 15.33 -15.88 0.96
C PRO A 338 14.89 -16.20 2.39
N LEU A 339 15.82 -16.25 3.36
CA LEU A 339 15.55 -16.49 4.77
C LEU A 339 16.55 -15.72 5.63
N TYR A 340 16.06 -15.08 6.70
CA TYR A 340 16.85 -14.45 7.74
C TYR A 340 16.50 -15.05 9.10
N THR A 341 17.48 -15.15 9.98
CA THR A 341 17.40 -15.80 11.29
C THR A 341 18.00 -14.92 12.38
N ALA A 342 17.88 -15.36 13.65
CA ALA A 342 18.50 -14.66 14.76
C ALA A 342 20.02 -14.46 14.60
N ALA A 343 20.71 -15.38 13.91
CA ALA A 343 22.15 -15.27 13.63
C ALA A 343 22.50 -14.00 12.84
N ASP A 344 21.64 -13.60 11.90
CA ASP A 344 21.85 -12.43 11.03
C ASP A 344 21.78 -11.10 11.79
N THR A 345 21.18 -11.12 12.99
CA THR A 345 21.00 -9.93 13.84
C THR A 345 21.84 -9.95 15.11
N ALA A 346 22.52 -11.06 15.43
CA ALA A 346 23.17 -11.26 16.72
C ALA A 346 24.20 -10.17 17.07
N ALA A 347 24.92 -9.66 16.07
CA ALA A 347 25.99 -8.67 16.25
C ALA A 347 25.63 -7.26 15.78
N LEU A 348 24.37 -6.99 15.40
CA LEU A 348 23.99 -5.68 14.86
C LEU A 348 23.88 -4.62 15.98
N PRO A 349 24.63 -3.51 15.91
CA PRO A 349 24.76 -2.56 17.03
C PRO A 349 23.48 -1.76 17.30
N ALA A 350 22.66 -1.50 16.27
CA ALA A 350 21.50 -0.62 16.37
C ALA A 350 20.15 -1.34 16.56
N LYS A 351 20.17 -2.67 16.71
CA LYS A 351 18.95 -3.49 16.72
C LYS A 351 18.05 -3.23 17.94
N ASP A 352 18.62 -2.93 19.10
CA ASP A 352 17.89 -2.75 20.37
C ASP A 352 17.65 -1.27 20.73
N THR A 353 17.71 -0.38 19.73
CA THR A 353 17.48 1.06 19.94
C THR A 353 16.01 1.39 20.20
N LEU A 354 15.75 2.56 20.80
CA LEU A 354 14.39 3.02 21.13
C LEU A 354 13.96 4.20 20.23
N PRO A 355 12.67 4.32 19.88
CA PRO A 355 12.15 5.47 19.13
C PRO A 355 12.29 6.75 19.96
N GLY A 356 12.59 7.88 19.30
CA GLY A 356 12.76 9.18 19.97
C GLY A 356 14.12 9.39 20.63
N PHE A 357 15.02 8.41 20.59
CA PHE A 357 16.37 8.51 21.15
C PHE A 357 17.42 8.19 20.10
N ALA A 358 18.56 8.89 20.13
CA ALA A 358 19.65 8.65 19.20
C ALA A 358 20.12 7.18 19.26
N PRO A 359 20.31 6.49 18.12
CA PRO A 359 20.44 7.03 16.76
C PRO A 359 19.13 7.09 15.94
N PHE A 360 17.96 7.08 16.59
CA PHE A 360 16.63 7.30 16.00
C PHE A 360 16.21 6.31 14.91
N VAL A 361 16.83 5.13 14.83
CA VAL A 361 16.51 4.09 13.83
C VAL A 361 15.00 3.80 13.79
N ARG A 362 14.40 3.64 14.97
CA ARG A 362 12.97 3.32 15.14
C ARG A 362 12.03 4.52 15.04
N GLY A 363 12.56 5.70 14.69
CA GLY A 363 11.80 6.93 14.48
C GLY A 363 12.27 8.09 15.36
N PRO A 364 12.06 9.35 14.91
CA PRO A 364 12.56 10.54 15.61
C PRO A 364 11.70 10.96 16.81
N GLN A 365 10.52 10.35 17.02
CA GLN A 365 9.61 10.71 18.11
C GLN A 365 9.33 9.48 19.00
N PRO A 366 9.25 9.62 20.33
CA PRO A 366 9.03 8.47 21.22
C PRO A 366 7.74 7.71 20.99
N THR A 367 6.66 8.41 20.59
CA THR A 367 5.35 7.81 20.36
C THR A 367 5.07 7.53 18.89
N MET A 368 5.89 8.05 17.97
CA MET A 368 5.60 8.06 16.53
C MET A 368 4.10 8.32 16.26
N TYR A 369 3.42 7.40 15.58
CA TYR A 369 2.04 7.57 15.15
C TYR A 369 0.97 7.26 16.19
N THR A 370 1.33 6.66 17.32
CA THR A 370 0.34 6.18 18.31
C THR A 370 -0.43 7.32 18.97
N THR A 371 0.13 8.53 18.96
CA THR A 371 -0.54 9.75 19.41
C THR A 371 -1.07 10.58 18.24
N ARG A 372 -0.27 10.73 17.17
CA ARG A 372 -0.61 11.54 16.00
C ARG A 372 0.02 10.91 14.76
N PRO A 373 -0.76 10.57 13.72
CA PRO A 373 -0.22 9.99 12.50
C PRO A 373 0.63 11.00 11.71
N TRP A 374 1.29 10.51 10.66
CA TRP A 374 2.00 11.39 9.72
C TRP A 374 1.04 12.42 9.10
N THR A 375 1.61 13.55 8.65
CA THR A 375 0.81 14.60 8.01
C THR A 375 0.47 14.21 6.58
N ILE A 376 -0.82 14.17 6.23
CA ILE A 376 -1.26 14.02 4.83
C ILE A 376 -0.97 15.34 4.11
N ARG A 377 0.02 15.32 3.21
CA ARG A 377 0.49 16.50 2.47
C ARG A 377 0.51 16.20 0.97
N GLN A 378 -0.64 16.39 0.34
CA GLN A 378 -0.76 16.30 -1.10
C GLN A 378 -0.10 17.52 -1.76
N TYR A 379 0.69 17.23 -2.80
CA TYR A 379 1.34 18.19 -3.67
C TYR A 379 0.33 18.58 -4.74
N ALA A 380 0.06 19.87 -4.84
CA ALA A 380 -0.94 20.39 -5.75
C ALA A 380 -0.57 21.80 -6.19
N GLY A 381 -1.21 22.27 -7.25
CA GLY A 381 -0.94 23.55 -7.88
C GLY A 381 -0.89 23.35 -9.39
N PHE A 382 -1.68 24.13 -10.11
CA PHE A 382 -1.79 24.10 -11.56
C PHE A 382 -2.46 25.38 -12.04
N SER A 383 -2.24 25.74 -13.31
CA SER A 383 -2.94 26.84 -13.96
C SER A 383 -2.74 28.18 -13.21
N THR A 384 -3.82 28.88 -12.85
CA THR A 384 -3.78 30.18 -12.16
C THR A 384 -3.70 30.05 -10.64
N ALA A 385 -3.23 31.12 -9.98
CA ALA A 385 -3.22 31.20 -8.53
C ALA A 385 -4.61 31.07 -7.89
N ARG A 386 -5.66 31.57 -8.56
CA ARG A 386 -7.04 31.52 -8.06
C ARG A 386 -7.62 30.10 -8.11
N GLU A 387 -7.39 29.37 -9.19
CA GLU A 387 -7.82 27.97 -9.31
C GLU A 387 -7.07 27.07 -8.31
N SER A 388 -5.77 27.27 -8.18
CA SER A 388 -4.96 26.59 -7.17
C SER A 388 -5.43 26.90 -5.75
N ASN A 389 -5.79 28.15 -5.44
CA ASN A 389 -6.37 28.55 -4.16
C ASN A 389 -7.69 27.80 -3.87
N ALA A 390 -8.62 27.78 -4.84
CA ALA A 390 -9.88 27.06 -4.70
C ALA A 390 -9.64 25.57 -4.41
N PHE A 391 -8.69 24.95 -5.12
CA PHE A 391 -8.30 23.57 -4.88
C PHE A 391 -7.72 23.35 -3.47
N TYR A 392 -6.85 24.25 -2.99
CA TYR A 392 -6.30 24.14 -1.63
C TYR A 392 -7.37 24.29 -0.55
N ARG A 393 -8.30 25.23 -0.71
CA ARG A 393 -9.40 25.43 0.24
C ARG A 393 -10.28 24.18 0.34
N GLU A 394 -10.61 23.57 -0.79
CA GLU A 394 -11.36 22.32 -0.83
C GLU A 394 -10.57 21.16 -0.20
N ALA A 395 -9.28 21.03 -0.52
CA ALA A 395 -8.43 19.99 0.07
C ALA A 395 -8.35 20.11 1.60
N LEU A 396 -8.18 21.32 2.13
CA LEU A 396 -8.17 21.61 3.56
C LEU A 396 -9.53 21.29 4.20
N HIS A 397 -10.63 21.63 3.54
CA HIS A 397 -11.98 21.27 4.01
C HIS A 397 -12.19 19.74 4.04
N SER A 398 -11.64 19.04 3.06
CA SER A 398 -11.72 17.59 2.87
C SER A 398 -10.64 16.79 3.66
N GLY A 399 -10.03 17.38 4.69
CA GLY A 399 -9.15 16.69 5.64
C GLY A 399 -7.64 16.80 5.39
N ALA A 400 -7.17 17.55 4.39
CA ALA A 400 -5.75 17.86 4.27
C ALA A 400 -5.27 18.70 5.46
N GLN A 401 -4.07 18.40 5.97
CA GLN A 401 -3.53 19.02 7.19
C GLN A 401 -2.50 20.12 6.91
N GLY A 402 -2.17 20.35 5.63
CA GLY A 402 -1.24 21.38 5.16
C GLY A 402 -1.33 21.52 3.64
N VAL A 403 -0.77 22.61 3.13
CA VAL A 403 -0.72 22.90 1.68
C VAL A 403 0.68 22.61 1.19
N SER A 404 0.81 22.04 -0.01
CA SER A 404 2.09 21.92 -0.71
C SER A 404 1.96 22.43 -2.12
N VAL A 405 2.71 23.48 -2.45
CA VAL A 405 2.59 24.25 -3.69
C VAL A 405 3.55 23.74 -4.75
N ALA A 406 2.99 23.44 -5.92
CA ALA A 406 3.71 23.17 -7.17
C ALA A 406 3.72 24.42 -8.06
N PHE A 407 4.91 24.89 -8.41
CA PHE A 407 5.10 26.04 -9.31
C PHE A 407 5.41 25.59 -10.73
N ASP A 408 4.97 26.38 -11.71
CA ASP A 408 5.29 26.14 -13.11
C ASP A 408 6.79 26.31 -13.42
N LEU A 409 7.22 25.86 -14.60
CA LEU A 409 8.63 25.86 -14.96
C LEU A 409 9.18 27.27 -15.23
N ALA A 410 8.34 28.22 -15.65
CA ALA A 410 8.71 29.63 -15.78
C ALA A 410 9.13 30.20 -14.43
N THR A 411 8.26 30.08 -13.42
CA THR A 411 8.52 30.51 -12.05
C THR A 411 9.76 29.81 -11.49
N GLN A 412 9.89 28.48 -11.66
CA GLN A 412 11.03 27.71 -11.14
C GLN A 412 12.39 28.23 -11.64
N ARG A 413 12.43 28.67 -12.90
CA ARG A 413 13.65 29.15 -13.58
C ARG A 413 13.77 30.68 -13.58
N GLY A 414 12.95 31.37 -12.80
CA GLY A 414 13.05 32.81 -12.57
C GLY A 414 12.69 33.64 -13.80
N TYR A 415 11.67 33.21 -14.56
CA TYR A 415 11.10 33.98 -15.66
C TYR A 415 9.70 34.47 -15.29
N ASP A 416 9.38 35.69 -15.70
CA ASP A 416 8.00 36.17 -15.73
C ASP A 416 7.22 35.50 -16.88
N SER A 417 5.91 35.38 -16.71
CA SER A 417 5.00 34.77 -17.70
C SER A 417 5.03 35.45 -19.08
N ASP A 418 5.40 36.73 -19.16
CA ASP A 418 5.49 37.47 -20.43
C ASP A 418 6.85 37.30 -21.15
N HIS A 419 7.76 36.50 -20.60
CA HIS A 419 9.05 36.22 -21.22
C HIS A 419 8.91 35.29 -22.43
N ALA A 420 9.55 35.64 -23.55
CA ALA A 420 9.38 34.95 -24.83
C ALA A 420 9.79 33.45 -24.79
N ARG A 421 10.72 33.06 -23.90
CA ARG A 421 11.21 31.67 -23.78
C ARG A 421 10.27 30.72 -23.04
N VAL A 422 9.16 31.20 -22.46
CA VAL A 422 8.31 30.39 -21.57
C VAL A 422 6.83 30.38 -21.94
N ALA A 423 6.41 31.12 -22.97
CA ALA A 423 5.00 31.34 -23.32
C ALA A 423 4.19 30.03 -23.43
N GLY A 424 4.77 28.96 -23.99
CA GLY A 424 4.11 27.66 -24.18
C GLY A 424 3.95 26.80 -22.92
N GLU A 425 4.51 27.22 -21.78
CA GLU A 425 4.61 26.40 -20.56
C GLU A 425 4.05 27.08 -19.30
N VAL A 426 3.67 28.35 -19.39
CA VAL A 426 3.04 29.10 -18.28
C VAL A 426 1.82 28.35 -17.74
N GLY A 427 1.81 28.07 -16.44
CA GLY A 427 0.71 27.39 -15.74
C GLY A 427 0.53 25.90 -16.06
N LYS A 428 1.38 25.29 -16.89
CA LYS A 428 1.23 23.87 -17.29
C LYS A 428 1.64 22.90 -16.19
N ALA A 429 2.86 23.06 -15.66
CA ALA A 429 3.43 22.12 -14.68
C ALA A 429 3.08 22.47 -13.22
N GLY A 430 2.49 23.64 -12.99
CA GLY A 430 2.19 24.16 -11.66
C GLY A 430 1.52 25.52 -11.75
N VAL A 431 1.39 26.19 -10.61
CA VAL A 431 0.88 27.57 -10.57
C VAL A 431 1.92 28.55 -11.10
N ALA A 432 1.50 29.48 -11.95
CA ALA A 432 2.32 30.61 -12.39
C ALA A 432 2.35 31.72 -11.31
N ILE A 433 3.54 32.18 -10.92
CA ILE A 433 3.74 33.27 -9.95
C ILE A 433 4.76 34.24 -10.52
N ASP A 434 4.32 35.46 -10.82
CA ASP A 434 5.20 36.51 -11.34
C ASP A 434 5.50 37.58 -10.28
N SER A 435 4.62 37.74 -9.29
CA SER A 435 4.73 38.79 -8.27
C SER A 435 4.09 38.39 -6.93
N VAL A 436 4.22 39.29 -5.95
CA VAL A 436 3.51 39.15 -4.66
C VAL A 436 1.99 39.14 -4.83
N GLU A 437 1.42 39.75 -5.88
CA GLU A 437 -0.03 39.77 -6.08
C GLU A 437 -0.59 38.38 -6.43
N ASP A 438 0.18 37.57 -7.17
CA ASP A 438 -0.19 36.19 -7.47
C ASP A 438 -0.09 35.32 -6.21
N MET A 439 0.94 35.55 -5.39
CA MET A 439 1.10 34.88 -4.10
C MET A 439 -0.04 35.22 -3.12
N LYS A 440 -0.49 36.47 -3.12
CA LYS A 440 -1.67 36.91 -2.35
C LYS A 440 -2.94 36.22 -2.85
N ALA A 441 -3.14 36.15 -4.16
CA ALA A 441 -4.27 35.41 -4.74
C ALA A 441 -4.22 33.91 -4.39
N LEU A 442 -3.03 33.31 -4.39
CA LEU A 442 -2.82 31.90 -4.06
C LEU A 442 -3.26 31.56 -2.63
N PHE A 443 -3.04 32.49 -1.69
CA PHE A 443 -3.35 32.29 -0.26
C PHE A 443 -4.54 33.12 0.24
N ASP A 444 -5.35 33.64 -0.67
CA ASP A 444 -6.55 34.39 -0.30
C ASP A 444 -7.50 33.51 0.54
N GLY A 445 -7.91 34.05 1.68
CA GLY A 445 -8.72 33.34 2.67
C GLY A 445 -8.09 32.09 3.30
N ILE A 446 -6.77 31.87 3.18
CA ILE A 446 -6.03 30.81 3.89
C ILE A 446 -5.17 31.47 4.98
N ALA A 447 -5.41 31.10 6.25
CA ALA A 447 -4.72 31.72 7.39
C ALA A 447 -3.25 31.25 7.54
N LEU A 448 -2.30 31.98 6.95
CA LEU A 448 -0.88 31.61 6.92
C LEU A 448 -0.21 31.49 8.29
N GLY A 449 -0.73 32.18 9.31
CA GLY A 449 -0.24 32.07 10.69
C GLY A 449 -0.64 30.78 11.43
N GLY A 450 -1.47 29.94 10.81
CA GLY A 450 -1.94 28.64 11.35
C GLY A 450 -1.71 27.46 10.41
N THR A 451 -1.67 27.69 9.10
CA THR A 451 -1.51 26.65 8.07
C THR A 451 -0.04 26.36 7.78
N SER A 452 0.35 25.08 7.75
CA SER A 452 1.70 24.69 7.33
C SER A 452 1.82 24.61 5.81
N VAL A 453 2.61 25.52 5.21
CA VAL A 453 2.80 25.61 3.76
C VAL A 453 4.16 25.04 3.35
N SER A 454 4.17 24.06 2.45
CA SER A 454 5.38 23.53 1.81
C SER A 454 5.48 24.09 0.39
N MET A 455 6.66 24.54 -0.03
CA MET A 455 6.91 25.13 -1.34
C MET A 455 8.05 24.41 -2.04
N THR A 456 7.76 23.76 -3.16
CA THR A 456 8.77 23.05 -3.97
C THR A 456 9.41 24.02 -4.95
N MET A 457 10.33 24.84 -4.43
CA MET A 457 11.07 25.85 -5.19
C MET A 457 12.56 25.82 -4.83
N ASN A 458 13.41 25.98 -5.84
CA ASN A 458 14.87 25.88 -5.70
C ASN A 458 15.61 26.97 -6.50
N GLY A 459 15.44 27.03 -7.83
CA GLY A 459 16.11 28.03 -8.67
C GLY A 459 15.73 29.46 -8.27
N ALA A 460 14.46 29.81 -8.42
CA ALA A 460 13.91 31.10 -8.02
C ALA A 460 13.51 31.14 -6.53
N VAL A 461 14.28 30.51 -5.64
CA VAL A 461 13.94 30.40 -4.22
C VAL A 461 13.80 31.75 -3.52
N LEU A 462 14.66 32.71 -3.85
CA LEU A 462 14.64 34.06 -3.25
C LEU A 462 13.32 34.79 -3.54
N PRO A 463 12.96 35.06 -4.82
CA PRO A 463 11.75 35.82 -5.11
C PRO A 463 10.47 35.12 -4.63
N VAL A 464 10.39 33.80 -4.72
CA VAL A 464 9.19 33.04 -4.31
C VAL A 464 9.02 33.03 -2.79
N LEU A 465 10.10 32.79 -2.04
CA LEU A 465 10.04 32.83 -0.57
C LEU A 465 9.77 34.25 -0.06
N ALA A 466 10.36 35.26 -0.70
CA ALA A 466 10.10 36.65 -0.39
C ALA A 466 8.63 37.04 -0.65
N ALA A 467 8.06 36.64 -1.80
CA ALA A 467 6.65 36.85 -2.10
C ALA A 467 5.73 36.18 -1.06
N TYR A 468 6.07 34.97 -0.61
CA TYR A 468 5.33 34.29 0.47
C TYR A 468 5.37 35.06 1.79
N VAL A 469 6.56 35.54 2.18
CA VAL A 469 6.74 36.36 3.38
C VAL A 469 5.92 37.65 3.31
N VAL A 470 6.01 38.39 2.19
CA VAL A 470 5.27 39.65 2.03
C VAL A 470 3.76 39.41 1.99
N ALA A 471 3.29 38.36 1.31
CA ALA A 471 1.87 37.99 1.31
C ALA A 471 1.35 37.70 2.73
N ALA A 472 2.17 37.05 3.58
CA ALA A 472 1.81 36.82 4.98
C ALA A 472 1.85 38.10 5.83
N GLU A 473 2.85 38.96 5.63
CA GLU A 473 2.94 40.26 6.31
C GLU A 473 1.72 41.15 5.98
N GLU A 474 1.26 41.14 4.71
CA GLU A 474 0.05 41.85 4.28
C GLU A 474 -1.25 41.23 4.85
N GLN A 475 -1.23 39.95 5.27
CA GLN A 475 -2.30 39.35 6.08
C GLN A 475 -2.18 39.68 7.59
N GLY A 476 -1.17 40.47 8.01
CA GLY A 476 -0.90 40.78 9.41
C GLY A 476 -0.22 39.64 10.18
N VAL A 477 0.42 38.69 9.48
CA VAL A 477 1.13 37.56 10.09
C VAL A 477 2.64 37.85 10.14
N PRO A 478 3.24 37.98 11.34
CA PRO A 478 4.69 38.18 11.44
C PRO A 478 5.46 36.92 11.03
N GLN A 479 6.66 37.09 10.46
CA GLN A 479 7.54 36.01 10.01
C GLN A 479 7.75 34.90 11.06
N ALA A 480 7.84 35.26 12.34
CA ALA A 480 8.05 34.32 13.44
C ALA A 480 6.91 33.29 13.62
N ARG A 481 5.71 33.59 13.10
CA ARG A 481 4.55 32.70 13.14
C ARG A 481 4.42 31.81 11.90
N LEU A 482 5.25 31.99 10.88
CA LEU A 482 5.21 31.18 9.67
C LEU A 482 5.68 29.75 9.97
N ARG A 483 4.90 28.78 9.49
CA ARG A 483 5.18 27.35 9.63
C ARG A 483 5.15 26.75 8.25
N GLY A 484 6.18 26.01 7.89
CA GLY A 484 6.30 25.54 6.53
C GLY A 484 7.67 25.01 6.19
N THR A 485 7.86 24.74 4.91
CA THR A 485 9.11 24.26 4.33
C THR A 485 9.30 24.90 2.96
N ILE A 486 10.51 25.38 2.68
CA ILE A 486 10.96 25.67 1.32
C ILE A 486 11.95 24.58 0.91
N GLN A 487 11.88 24.08 -0.33
CA GLN A 487 12.76 22.98 -0.74
C GLN A 487 14.23 23.39 -0.73
N ASN A 488 14.59 24.46 -1.44
CA ASN A 488 15.90 25.13 -1.35
C ASN A 488 17.12 24.17 -1.43
N ASP A 489 17.00 23.10 -2.21
CA ASP A 489 18.05 22.11 -2.40
C ASP A 489 18.56 22.22 -3.84
N ILE A 490 19.60 23.02 -4.05
CA ILE A 490 20.13 23.30 -5.39
C ILE A 490 21.08 22.20 -5.90
N LEU A 491 21.79 21.47 -5.03
CA LEU A 491 22.72 20.42 -5.45
C LEU A 491 22.01 19.33 -6.27
N LYS A 492 20.81 18.90 -5.87
CA LYS A 492 20.00 17.97 -6.68
C LYS A 492 19.48 18.56 -7.99
N GLU A 493 19.39 19.89 -8.12
CA GLU A 493 19.02 20.52 -9.39
C GLU A 493 20.10 20.28 -10.44
N PHE A 494 21.38 20.45 -10.08
CA PHE A 494 22.49 20.20 -10.99
C PHE A 494 22.66 18.71 -11.33
N MET A 495 22.26 17.82 -10.42
CA MET A 495 22.36 16.38 -10.66
C MET A 495 21.24 15.84 -11.56
N VAL A 496 19.98 16.20 -11.30
CA VAL A 496 18.83 15.47 -11.90
C VAL A 496 17.59 16.31 -12.23
N ARG A 497 17.32 17.40 -11.49
CA ARG A 497 16.00 18.09 -11.59
C ARG A 497 16.00 19.28 -12.55
N ASN A 498 17.17 19.85 -12.83
CA ASN A 498 17.38 20.81 -13.90
C ASN A 498 16.52 22.10 -13.82
N THR A 499 16.17 22.57 -12.62
CA THR A 499 15.52 23.88 -12.43
C THR A 499 16.45 24.91 -11.77
N TYR A 500 17.76 24.74 -11.94
CA TYR A 500 18.75 25.74 -11.56
C TYR A 500 18.65 26.99 -12.44
N ILE A 501 19.15 28.10 -11.88
CA ILE A 501 19.32 29.38 -12.59
C ILE A 501 20.81 29.69 -12.66
N TYR A 502 21.42 29.95 -11.50
CA TYR A 502 22.81 30.38 -11.37
C TYR A 502 23.78 29.19 -11.26
N PRO A 503 25.10 29.42 -11.46
CA PRO A 503 26.12 28.39 -11.21
C PRO A 503 26.15 27.88 -9.76
N PRO A 504 26.83 26.75 -9.49
CA PRO A 504 26.85 26.11 -8.16
C PRO A 504 27.29 27.04 -7.02
N GLY A 505 28.41 27.75 -7.18
CA GLY A 505 28.95 28.65 -6.14
C GLY A 505 27.95 29.72 -5.66
N PRO A 506 27.47 30.61 -6.56
CA PRO A 506 26.43 31.59 -6.21
C PRO A 506 25.15 30.97 -5.66
N SER A 507 24.72 29.81 -6.18
CA SER A 507 23.53 29.15 -5.67
C SER A 507 23.70 28.62 -4.24
N MET A 508 24.87 28.09 -3.88
CA MET A 508 25.17 27.68 -2.51
C MET A 508 25.22 28.88 -1.54
N ARG A 509 25.67 30.05 -2.00
CA ARG A 509 25.55 31.30 -1.23
C ARG A 509 24.09 31.62 -0.93
N ILE A 510 23.21 31.57 -1.94
CA ILE A 510 21.78 31.82 -1.80
C ILE A 510 21.16 30.89 -0.74
N VAL A 511 21.46 29.58 -0.81
CA VAL A 511 21.00 28.61 0.20
C VAL A 511 21.43 29.05 1.60
N GLY A 512 22.70 29.43 1.77
CA GLY A 512 23.23 29.92 3.04
C GLY A 512 22.53 31.20 3.54
N ASP A 513 22.18 32.13 2.65
CA ASP A 513 21.46 33.37 3.01
C ASP A 513 20.03 33.07 3.48
N VAL A 514 19.34 32.16 2.80
CA VAL A 514 18.00 31.71 3.19
C VAL A 514 18.05 31.03 4.56
N MET A 515 19.03 30.17 4.80
CA MET A 515 19.22 29.50 6.10
C MET A 515 19.51 30.51 7.23
N ALA A 516 20.39 31.48 6.99
CA ALA A 516 20.71 32.53 7.95
C ALA A 516 19.50 33.39 8.32
N HIS A 517 18.75 33.88 7.32
CA HIS A 517 17.56 34.69 7.55
C HIS A 517 16.47 33.90 8.28
N ALA A 518 16.23 32.65 7.86
CA ALA A 518 15.21 31.81 8.49
C ALA A 518 15.55 31.48 9.96
N ALA A 519 16.82 31.21 10.28
CA ALA A 519 17.26 30.99 11.66
C ALA A 519 17.01 32.22 12.55
N ALA A 520 17.20 33.43 12.02
CA ALA A 520 17.01 34.68 12.76
C ALA A 520 15.53 35.11 12.88
N HIS A 521 14.73 34.94 11.83
CA HIS A 521 13.39 35.58 11.74
C HIS A 521 12.22 34.59 11.64
N MET A 522 12.47 33.34 11.26
CA MET A 522 11.43 32.33 10.98
C MET A 522 11.70 31.03 11.76
N PRO A 523 11.78 31.07 13.10
CA PRO A 523 12.24 29.95 13.92
C PRO A 523 11.34 28.72 13.87
N SER A 524 10.16 28.77 13.23
CA SER A 524 9.26 27.61 13.02
C SER A 524 9.23 27.09 11.59
N PHE A 525 9.97 27.70 10.67
CA PHE A 525 10.03 27.35 9.26
C PHE A 525 11.24 26.44 8.97
N ASN A 526 11.07 25.45 8.11
CA ASN A 526 12.15 24.60 7.65
C ASN A 526 12.77 25.24 6.41
N SER A 527 14.00 25.74 6.53
CA SER A 527 14.69 26.53 5.50
C SER A 527 15.23 25.70 4.34
N ILE A 528 15.19 24.37 4.45
CA ILE A 528 15.63 23.43 3.42
C ILE A 528 14.95 22.07 3.62
N SER A 529 14.68 21.41 2.49
CA SER A 529 14.21 20.03 2.40
C SER A 529 15.18 19.24 1.51
N VAL A 530 16.17 18.60 2.14
CA VAL A 530 17.23 17.85 1.45
C VAL A 530 16.64 16.61 0.78
N CYS A 531 16.72 16.54 -0.54
CA CYS A 531 15.79 15.77 -1.34
C CYS A 531 16.45 14.65 -2.15
N GLY A 532 16.10 13.42 -1.79
CA GLY A 532 16.40 12.18 -2.52
C GLY A 532 15.35 11.78 -3.55
N TYR A 533 14.09 12.22 -3.41
CA TYR A 533 12.99 11.84 -4.34
C TYR A 533 13.40 11.96 -5.81
N HIS A 534 13.87 13.14 -6.23
CA HIS A 534 14.23 13.38 -7.62
C HIS A 534 15.43 12.53 -8.09
N LEU A 535 16.34 12.15 -7.17
CA LEU A 535 17.46 11.25 -7.49
C LEU A 535 16.91 9.86 -7.83
N GLN A 536 15.94 9.37 -7.05
CA GLN A 536 15.26 8.11 -7.31
C GLN A 536 14.46 8.14 -8.63
N GLU A 537 13.70 9.21 -8.86
CA GLU A 537 12.91 9.38 -10.08
C GLU A 537 13.80 9.40 -11.35
N ALA A 538 15.01 9.95 -11.23
CA ALA A 538 16.00 9.97 -12.30
C ALA A 538 16.71 8.61 -12.51
N GLY A 539 16.64 7.69 -11.54
CA GLY A 539 17.12 6.30 -11.69
C GLY A 539 17.95 5.77 -10.54
N ALA A 540 18.27 6.56 -9.51
CA ALA A 540 19.02 6.08 -8.36
C ALA A 540 18.21 5.00 -7.62
N GLY A 541 18.84 3.87 -7.30
CA GLY A 541 18.22 2.93 -6.35
C GLY A 541 18.36 3.42 -4.90
N PRO A 542 17.73 2.70 -3.94
CA PRO A 542 17.56 3.18 -2.56
C PRO A 542 18.87 3.56 -1.85
N ALA A 543 19.96 2.81 -2.05
CA ALA A 543 21.23 3.09 -1.38
C ALA A 543 21.95 4.31 -1.99
N LEU A 544 21.88 4.49 -3.32
CA LEU A 544 22.47 5.63 -4.01
C LEU A 544 21.72 6.93 -3.69
N GLU A 545 20.39 6.88 -3.69
CA GLU A 545 19.53 7.98 -3.22
C GLU A 545 19.92 8.38 -1.80
N LEU A 546 20.03 7.42 -0.88
CA LEU A 546 20.36 7.66 0.51
C LEU A 546 21.73 8.34 0.66
N ALA A 547 22.75 7.82 -0.02
CA ALA A 547 24.11 8.35 0.06
C ALA A 547 24.19 9.81 -0.42
N PHE A 548 23.67 10.08 -1.62
CA PHE A 548 23.70 11.44 -2.20
C PHE A 548 22.86 12.43 -1.40
N THR A 549 21.70 12.02 -0.90
CA THR A 549 20.85 12.89 -0.08
C THR A 549 21.55 13.29 1.22
N LEU A 550 22.16 12.33 1.92
CA LEU A 550 22.87 12.63 3.17
C LEU A 550 24.16 13.43 2.94
N ALA A 551 24.87 13.17 1.84
CA ALA A 551 26.04 13.95 1.44
C ALA A 551 25.68 15.40 1.10
N ASN A 552 24.56 15.64 0.38
CA ASN A 552 24.00 16.98 0.17
C ASN A 552 23.69 17.65 1.52
N GLY A 553 23.02 16.93 2.43
CA GLY A 553 22.69 17.44 3.76
C GLY A 553 23.93 17.87 4.55
N ARG A 554 24.99 17.05 4.52
CA ARG A 554 26.28 17.40 5.13
C ARG A 554 26.88 18.67 4.52
N GLN A 555 26.86 18.79 3.19
CA GLN A 555 27.36 19.97 2.48
C GLN A 555 26.59 21.23 2.88
N TYR A 556 25.27 21.18 3.00
CA TYR A 556 24.46 22.33 3.42
C TYR A 556 24.73 22.74 4.87
N VAL A 557 24.91 21.79 5.78
CA VAL A 557 25.29 22.09 7.17
C VAL A 557 26.65 22.78 7.20
N GLN A 558 27.63 22.27 6.44
CA GLN A 558 28.95 22.89 6.33
C GLN A 558 28.88 24.30 5.72
N THR A 559 28.05 24.52 4.71
CA THR A 559 27.82 25.85 4.12
C THR A 559 27.25 26.84 5.14
N ALA A 560 26.26 26.42 5.95
CA ALA A 560 25.72 27.26 7.01
C ALA A 560 26.76 27.57 8.10
N MET A 561 27.52 26.56 8.55
CA MET A 561 28.59 26.75 9.55
C MET A 561 29.70 27.66 9.04
N ALA A 562 30.08 27.57 7.77
CA ALA A 562 31.07 28.45 7.14
C ALA A 562 30.65 29.93 7.15
N ARG A 563 29.35 30.21 7.31
CA ARG A 563 28.79 31.56 7.49
C ARG A 563 28.63 31.98 8.95
N GLY A 564 29.17 31.20 9.88
CA GLY A 564 29.16 31.50 11.32
C GLY A 564 27.89 31.10 12.06
N LEU A 565 27.00 30.31 11.43
CA LEU A 565 25.83 29.78 12.15
C LEU A 565 26.26 28.63 13.06
N ASP A 566 25.83 28.69 14.33
CA ASP A 566 25.92 27.56 15.24
C ASP A 566 25.05 26.40 14.74
N VAL A 567 25.63 25.19 14.68
CA VAL A 567 24.96 23.99 14.15
C VAL A 567 23.66 23.70 14.89
N ASP A 568 23.66 23.86 16.22
CA ASP A 568 22.47 23.62 17.05
C ASP A 568 21.43 24.74 16.95
N GLY A 569 21.81 25.92 16.42
CA GLY A 569 20.92 27.03 16.15
C GLY A 569 19.99 26.82 14.95
N PHE A 570 20.41 26.05 13.94
CA PHE A 570 19.61 25.85 12.71
C PHE A 570 19.29 24.38 12.39
N ALA A 571 20.09 23.40 12.82
CA ALA A 571 19.93 22.00 12.39
C ALA A 571 18.55 21.42 12.77
N GLY A 572 17.97 21.87 13.89
CA GLY A 572 16.60 21.53 14.30
C GLY A 572 15.49 22.00 13.34
N ARG A 573 15.82 22.64 12.21
CA ARG A 573 14.95 23.07 11.10
C ARG A 573 15.29 22.45 9.75
N LEU A 574 16.29 21.57 9.69
CA LEU A 574 16.53 20.76 8.51
C LEU A 574 15.44 19.70 8.37
N SER A 575 14.99 19.49 7.14
CA SER A 575 14.06 18.43 6.78
C SER A 575 14.60 17.68 5.56
N PHE A 576 14.11 16.46 5.37
CA PHE A 576 14.52 15.57 4.29
C PHE A 576 13.32 15.17 3.46
N PHE A 577 13.54 14.74 2.23
CA PHE A 577 12.49 14.30 1.33
C PHE A 577 12.96 13.11 0.49
N PHE A 578 12.43 11.92 0.78
CA PHE A 578 12.76 10.68 0.06
C PHE A 578 11.64 10.25 -0.89
N GLY A 579 12.02 9.61 -1.99
CA GLY A 579 11.08 8.83 -2.78
C GLY A 579 10.81 7.48 -2.12
N VAL A 580 9.72 6.83 -2.51
CA VAL A 580 9.39 5.48 -2.08
C VAL A 580 8.84 4.71 -3.27
N GLY A 581 9.65 3.81 -3.82
CA GLY A 581 9.29 2.94 -4.93
C GLY A 581 8.78 1.56 -4.49
N MET A 582 8.65 0.67 -5.48
CA MET A 582 8.02 -0.64 -5.31
C MET A 582 8.83 -1.69 -4.52
N ASP A 583 10.11 -1.43 -4.19
CA ASP A 583 10.92 -2.36 -3.40
C ASP A 583 10.63 -2.21 -1.89
N PHE A 584 9.44 -2.67 -1.49
CA PHE A 584 8.84 -2.43 -0.19
C PHE A 584 9.81 -2.59 1.01
N TYR A 585 10.57 -3.69 1.08
CA TYR A 585 11.47 -3.93 2.20
C TYR A 585 12.69 -3.00 2.20
N LEU A 586 13.27 -2.75 1.03
CA LEU A 586 14.44 -1.88 0.91
C LEU A 586 14.09 -0.42 1.15
N GLU A 587 12.89 0.01 0.82
CA GLU A 587 12.43 1.37 1.15
C GLU A 587 12.27 1.56 2.65
N ILE A 588 11.67 0.60 3.36
CA ILE A 588 11.59 0.65 4.83
C ILE A 588 13.01 0.69 5.43
N ALA A 589 13.91 -0.17 4.95
CA ALA A 589 15.30 -0.21 5.38
C ALA A 589 16.04 1.11 5.11
N LYS A 590 15.81 1.75 3.95
CA LYS A 590 16.37 3.07 3.58
C LYS A 590 15.97 4.15 4.58
N LEU A 591 14.69 4.25 4.90
CA LEU A 591 14.19 5.29 5.80
C LEU A 591 14.70 5.10 7.24
N ARG A 592 14.83 3.85 7.70
CA ARG A 592 15.47 3.51 8.99
C ARG A 592 16.97 3.84 9.00
N ALA A 593 17.69 3.44 7.96
CA ALA A 593 19.12 3.69 7.79
C ALA A 593 19.44 5.19 7.67
N ALA A 594 18.57 5.99 7.05
CA ALA A 594 18.74 7.43 6.94
C ALA A 594 18.89 8.12 8.30
N ARG A 595 18.05 7.73 9.28
CA ARG A 595 18.11 8.30 10.63
C ARG A 595 19.41 7.93 11.34
N LEU A 596 19.85 6.67 11.20
CA LEU A 596 21.12 6.19 11.74
C LEU A 596 22.31 6.99 11.21
N LEU A 597 22.42 7.08 9.88
CA LEU A 597 23.54 7.73 9.22
C LEU A 597 23.54 9.24 9.43
N TRP A 598 22.36 9.88 9.42
CA TRP A 598 22.28 11.31 9.71
C TRP A 598 22.72 11.65 11.14
N CYS A 599 22.31 10.84 12.13
CA CYS A 599 22.77 11.00 13.49
C CYS A 599 24.31 10.89 13.59
N ARG A 600 24.92 9.97 12.83
CA ARG A 600 26.39 9.83 12.74
C ARG A 600 27.04 11.07 12.12
N ILE A 601 26.49 11.58 11.01
CA ILE A 601 26.99 12.78 10.32
C ILE A 601 26.94 13.99 11.25
N MET A 602 25.80 14.26 11.88
CA MET A 602 25.63 15.45 12.71
C MET A 602 26.51 15.44 13.96
N ARG A 603 26.74 14.27 14.57
CA ARG A 603 27.74 14.12 15.64
C ARG A 603 29.16 14.43 15.14
N GLY A 604 29.51 13.97 13.94
CA GLY A 604 30.79 14.28 13.31
C GLY A 604 31.00 15.77 13.01
N LEU A 605 29.91 16.52 12.83
CA LEU A 605 29.92 17.98 12.65
C LEU A 605 29.86 18.77 13.97
N GLY A 606 29.86 18.08 15.12
CA GLY A 606 29.89 18.71 16.44
C GLY A 606 28.52 19.09 17.03
N ALA A 607 27.41 18.62 16.46
CA ALA A 607 26.08 18.87 17.02
C ALA A 607 25.92 18.18 18.38
N SER A 608 25.45 18.94 19.37
CA SER A 608 25.29 18.49 20.75
C SER A 608 23.83 18.32 21.17
N ASN A 609 22.92 19.09 20.55
CA ASN A 609 21.49 19.03 20.83
C ASN A 609 20.86 17.79 20.16
N GLU A 610 20.12 16.99 20.91
CA GLU A 610 19.42 15.80 20.39
C GLU A 610 18.52 16.13 19.19
N ARG A 611 17.89 17.31 19.20
CA ARG A 611 17.01 17.75 18.11
C ARG A 611 17.78 17.97 16.80
N SER A 612 19.05 18.38 16.88
CA SER A 612 19.92 18.57 15.71
C SER A 612 20.34 17.24 15.08
N LEU A 613 20.34 16.16 15.87
CA LEU A 613 20.67 14.81 15.42
C LEU A 613 19.49 14.10 14.72
N MET A 614 18.26 14.62 14.88
CA MET A 614 17.06 14.00 14.32
C MET A 614 16.93 14.25 12.82
N LEU A 615 16.77 13.18 12.06
CA LEU A 615 16.31 13.27 10.68
C LEU A 615 14.78 13.21 10.65
N ARG A 616 14.15 14.27 10.13
CA ARG A 616 12.71 14.35 9.87
C ARG A 616 12.48 14.38 8.37
N MET A 617 11.58 13.53 7.88
CA MET A 617 11.41 13.29 6.45
C MET A 617 9.96 13.49 5.99
N HIS A 618 9.83 14.03 4.79
CA HIS A 618 8.72 13.83 3.89
C HIS A 618 9.00 12.62 3.01
N CYS A 619 7.96 11.90 2.61
CA CYS A 619 8.04 10.88 1.57
C CYS A 619 7.04 11.18 0.46
N GLN A 620 7.39 10.83 -0.77
CA GLN A 620 6.48 10.78 -1.91
C GLN A 620 6.59 9.41 -2.55
N THR A 621 5.46 8.79 -2.86
CA THR A 621 5.41 7.57 -3.68
C THR A 621 6.04 7.83 -5.05
N SER A 622 6.72 6.85 -5.66
CA SER A 622 7.45 7.09 -6.91
C SER A 622 6.52 7.41 -8.07
N GLY A 623 6.77 8.49 -8.81
CA GLY A 623 6.04 8.79 -10.05
C GLY A 623 6.44 7.84 -11.18
N CYS A 624 7.74 7.51 -11.25
CA CYS A 624 8.30 6.64 -12.28
C CYS A 624 7.90 5.16 -12.16
N SER A 625 7.28 4.74 -11.05
CA SER A 625 6.68 3.41 -10.90
C SER A 625 5.28 3.31 -11.50
N LEU A 626 4.62 4.45 -11.75
CA LEU A 626 3.25 4.51 -12.25
C LEU A 626 3.23 4.40 -13.78
N THR A 627 2.19 3.73 -14.28
CA THR A 627 2.09 3.34 -15.69
C THR A 627 0.95 4.08 -16.38
N ALA A 628 1.16 4.51 -17.63
CA ALA A 628 0.08 5.06 -18.46
C ALA A 628 -0.89 3.95 -18.91
N GLN A 629 -0.40 2.73 -19.07
CA GLN A 629 -1.18 1.53 -19.35
C GLN A 629 -1.84 1.01 -18.07
N ASP A 630 -3.11 0.61 -18.17
CA ASP A 630 -3.94 0.09 -17.07
C ASP A 630 -3.78 0.89 -15.76
N PRO A 631 -4.07 2.21 -15.78
CA PRO A 631 -3.72 3.13 -14.71
C PRO A 631 -4.38 2.81 -13.37
N HIS A 632 -5.46 2.02 -13.34
CA HIS A 632 -6.03 1.54 -12.07
C HIS A 632 -5.06 0.69 -11.23
N ASN A 633 -4.08 0.02 -11.87
CA ASN A 633 -3.01 -0.69 -11.16
C ASN A 633 -2.17 0.28 -10.31
N ASN A 634 -2.11 1.56 -10.66
CA ASN A 634 -1.38 2.58 -9.92
C ASN A 634 -1.98 2.84 -8.53
N VAL A 635 -3.27 2.58 -8.32
CA VAL A 635 -3.88 2.63 -6.98
C VAL A 635 -3.23 1.60 -6.06
N VAL A 636 -2.98 0.39 -6.55
CA VAL A 636 -2.32 -0.68 -5.80
C VAL A 636 -0.85 -0.34 -5.55
N ARG A 637 -0.12 0.11 -6.59
CA ARG A 637 1.29 0.53 -6.47
C ARG A 637 1.47 1.61 -5.40
N THR A 638 0.72 2.70 -5.54
CA THR A 638 0.75 3.83 -4.60
C THR A 638 0.38 3.39 -3.19
N THR A 639 -0.54 2.45 -3.02
CA THR A 639 -0.91 1.91 -1.69
C THR A 639 0.27 1.16 -1.05
N ILE A 640 0.96 0.31 -1.81
CA ILE A 640 2.14 -0.44 -1.31
C ILE A 640 3.28 0.51 -0.96
N GLU A 641 3.54 1.51 -1.81
CA GLU A 641 4.56 2.54 -1.57
C GLU A 641 4.22 3.40 -0.34
N ALA A 642 2.95 3.80 -0.19
CA ALA A 642 2.47 4.52 0.99
C ALA A 642 2.64 3.70 2.28
N MET A 643 2.39 2.39 2.23
CA MET A 643 2.65 1.49 3.36
C MET A 643 4.15 1.43 3.70
N ALA A 644 5.03 1.33 2.71
CA ALA A 644 6.49 1.35 2.94
C ALA A 644 6.94 2.67 3.59
N ALA A 645 6.41 3.81 3.12
CA ALA A 645 6.67 5.12 3.73
C ALA A 645 6.19 5.20 5.18
N ALA A 646 4.98 4.70 5.46
CA ALA A 646 4.40 4.66 6.80
C ALA A 646 5.25 3.77 7.72
N PHE A 647 5.53 2.53 7.33
CA PHE A 647 6.36 1.60 8.11
C PHE A 647 7.80 2.08 8.29
N GLY A 648 8.34 2.81 7.32
CA GLY A 648 9.65 3.46 7.44
C GLY A 648 9.67 4.65 8.41
N GLY A 649 8.53 5.10 8.93
CA GLY A 649 8.46 6.14 9.96
C GLY A 649 8.52 7.58 9.43
N THR A 650 7.92 7.86 8.26
CA THR A 650 7.83 9.22 7.68
C THR A 650 7.03 10.22 8.53
N GLN A 651 7.35 11.53 8.47
CA GLN A 651 6.61 12.57 9.20
C GLN A 651 5.48 13.18 8.37
N SER A 652 5.57 13.09 7.04
CA SER A 652 4.52 13.51 6.12
C SER A 652 4.61 12.75 4.80
N LEU A 653 3.48 12.54 4.14
CA LEU A 653 3.42 11.71 2.94
C LEU A 653 2.61 12.36 1.83
N HIS A 654 3.16 12.30 0.62
CA HIS A 654 2.47 12.49 -0.64
C HIS A 654 2.21 11.14 -1.28
N THR A 655 0.98 10.92 -1.70
CA THR A 655 0.59 9.77 -2.54
C THR A 655 0.20 10.28 -3.92
N ASN A 656 0.86 9.76 -4.95
CA ASN A 656 0.58 10.13 -6.33
C ASN A 656 -0.83 9.70 -6.73
N ALA A 657 -1.37 10.34 -7.76
CA ALA A 657 -2.65 9.97 -8.32
C ALA A 657 -2.49 8.91 -9.41
N LEU A 658 -3.57 8.18 -9.71
CA LEU A 658 -3.52 7.07 -10.67
C LEU A 658 -3.18 7.51 -12.11
N ASP A 659 -3.38 8.80 -12.41
CA ASP A 659 -3.20 9.47 -13.70
C ASP A 659 -1.83 10.15 -13.87
N GLU A 660 -0.91 9.99 -12.91
CA GLU A 660 0.43 10.63 -12.90
C GLU A 660 1.22 10.47 -14.20
N ALA A 661 1.17 9.28 -14.82
CA ALA A 661 1.92 8.99 -16.05
C ALA A 661 1.25 9.56 -17.32
N ILE A 662 0.13 10.29 -17.17
CA ILE A 662 -0.69 10.83 -18.27
C ILE A 662 -0.83 12.34 -18.13
N ALA A 663 -1.23 12.84 -16.95
CA ALA A 663 -1.47 14.27 -16.72
C ALA A 663 -1.43 14.62 -15.23
N LEU A 664 -1.67 15.89 -14.92
CA LEU A 664 -1.90 16.32 -13.54
C LEU A 664 -3.22 15.76 -12.97
N PRO A 665 -3.31 15.57 -11.64
CA PRO A 665 -4.47 14.92 -11.04
C PRO A 665 -5.82 15.62 -11.30
N THR A 666 -6.83 14.82 -11.65
CA THR A 666 -8.24 15.23 -11.55
C THR A 666 -8.69 15.29 -10.09
N GLU A 667 -9.89 15.86 -9.83
CA GLU A 667 -10.48 15.81 -8.48
C GLU A 667 -10.73 14.38 -8.01
N ALA A 668 -11.16 13.49 -8.92
CA ALA A 668 -11.45 12.10 -8.61
C ALA A 668 -10.17 11.31 -8.26
N SER A 669 -9.11 11.44 -9.06
CA SER A 669 -7.85 10.74 -8.81
C SER A 669 -7.11 11.30 -7.58
N ALA A 670 -7.13 12.62 -7.37
CA ALA A 670 -6.60 13.25 -6.16
C ALA A 670 -7.35 12.82 -4.88
N ARG A 671 -8.67 12.61 -4.97
CA ARG A 671 -9.46 12.05 -3.87
C ARG A 671 -9.04 10.63 -3.53
N ILE A 672 -8.84 9.76 -4.53
CA ILE A 672 -8.36 8.39 -4.31
C ILE A 672 -7.00 8.41 -3.63
N ALA A 673 -6.06 9.22 -4.14
CA ALA A 673 -4.73 9.34 -3.53
C ALA A 673 -4.81 9.76 -2.05
N ARG A 674 -5.61 10.79 -1.72
CA ARG A 674 -5.83 11.20 -0.33
C ARG A 674 -6.49 10.09 0.51
N ALA A 675 -7.50 9.42 -0.04
CA ALA A 675 -8.22 8.33 0.62
C ALA A 675 -7.30 7.15 0.96
N THR A 676 -6.33 6.83 0.11
CA THR A 676 -5.30 5.82 0.41
C THR A 676 -4.64 6.10 1.76
N GLN A 677 -4.19 7.33 2.01
CA GLN A 677 -3.57 7.68 3.30
C GLN A 677 -4.57 7.66 4.46
N LEU A 678 -5.79 8.15 4.26
CA LEU A 678 -6.83 8.15 5.29
C LEU A 678 -7.19 6.72 5.72
N ILE A 679 -7.35 5.78 4.78
CA ILE A 679 -7.60 4.37 5.07
C ILE A 679 -6.43 3.77 5.87
N LEU A 680 -5.18 4.05 5.45
CA LEU A 680 -4.00 3.61 6.20
C LEU A 680 -3.98 4.16 7.64
N GLN A 681 -4.44 5.40 7.86
CA GLN A 681 -4.49 6.01 9.19
C GLN A 681 -5.63 5.46 10.05
N GLU A 682 -6.84 5.34 9.50
CA GLU A 682 -8.08 5.18 10.28
C GLU A 682 -8.60 3.74 10.33
N GLU A 683 -8.30 2.90 9.32
CA GLU A 683 -8.92 1.57 9.18
C GLU A 683 -7.95 0.40 9.41
N THR A 684 -6.66 0.57 9.10
CA THR A 684 -5.71 -0.56 9.09
C THR A 684 -5.11 -0.92 10.45
N GLY A 685 -5.17 -0.02 11.42
CA GLY A 685 -4.47 -0.16 12.70
C GLY A 685 -2.94 0.01 12.63
N ILE A 686 -2.35 0.28 11.46
CA ILE A 686 -0.90 0.50 11.27
C ILE A 686 -0.34 1.56 12.24
N PRO A 687 -0.99 2.71 12.48
CA PRO A 687 -0.50 3.71 13.44
C PRO A 687 -0.42 3.23 14.90
N GLY A 688 -1.04 2.10 15.25
CA GLY A 688 -1.15 1.61 16.62
C GLY A 688 0.13 1.02 17.22
N VAL A 689 1.17 0.74 16.40
CA VAL A 689 2.45 0.17 16.86
C VAL A 689 3.63 0.95 16.28
N ILE A 690 4.62 1.24 17.13
CA ILE A 690 5.83 2.00 16.75
C ILE A 690 6.85 1.05 16.12
N ASP A 691 7.36 1.41 14.93
CA ASP A 691 8.32 0.60 14.14
C ASP A 691 7.97 -0.90 14.18
N PRO A 692 6.81 -1.32 13.63
CA PRO A 692 6.31 -2.69 13.81
C PRO A 692 7.21 -3.77 13.19
N TRP A 693 8.19 -3.38 12.36
CA TRP A 693 9.20 -4.28 11.80
C TRP A 693 10.41 -4.49 12.72
N ALA A 694 10.49 -3.75 13.83
CA ALA A 694 11.64 -3.83 14.70
C ALA A 694 11.80 -5.23 15.32
N GLY A 695 13.02 -5.76 15.27
CA GLY A 695 13.31 -7.14 15.66
C GLY A 695 13.08 -8.19 14.55
N SER A 696 12.46 -7.83 13.42
CA SER A 696 12.46 -8.70 12.23
C SER A 696 13.90 -8.92 11.78
N HIS A 697 14.34 -10.18 11.72
CA HIS A 697 15.71 -10.52 11.34
C HIS A 697 16.10 -9.94 9.97
N ALA A 698 15.16 -10.04 9.02
CA ALA A 698 15.33 -9.47 7.69
C ALA A 698 15.42 -7.94 7.74
N MET A 699 14.51 -7.26 8.43
CA MET A 699 14.47 -5.79 8.40
C MET A 699 15.68 -5.17 9.08
N GLU A 700 16.14 -5.72 10.21
CA GLU A 700 17.33 -5.22 10.89
C GLU A 700 18.60 -5.44 10.06
N LYS A 701 18.75 -6.61 9.45
CA LYS A 701 19.89 -6.90 8.58
C LYS A 701 19.87 -6.04 7.31
N LEU A 702 18.72 -5.90 6.64
CA LEU A 702 18.59 -5.03 5.47
C LEU A 702 18.83 -3.55 5.80
N THR A 703 18.40 -3.08 6.98
CA THR A 703 18.69 -1.71 7.43
C THR A 703 20.19 -1.49 7.64
N HIS A 704 20.88 -2.47 8.22
CA HIS A 704 22.34 -2.42 8.36
C HIS A 704 23.04 -2.44 7.01
N ASP A 705 22.68 -3.36 6.12
CA ASP A 705 23.32 -3.50 4.80
C ASP A 705 23.06 -2.26 3.92
N MET A 706 21.87 -1.68 4.01
CA MET A 706 21.53 -0.40 3.38
C MET A 706 22.41 0.74 3.92
N ALA A 707 22.63 0.79 5.24
CA ALA A 707 23.47 1.80 5.86
C ALA A 707 24.94 1.66 5.41
N GLU A 708 25.48 0.43 5.36
CA GLU A 708 26.84 0.16 4.89
C GLU A 708 27.03 0.50 3.40
N ALA A 709 26.08 0.09 2.55
CA ALA A 709 26.12 0.40 1.12
C ALA A 709 26.10 1.91 0.86
N ALA A 710 25.21 2.65 1.55
CA ALA A 710 25.16 4.10 1.43
C ALA A 710 26.42 4.77 2.01
N TRP A 711 26.93 4.29 3.15
CA TRP A 711 28.13 4.86 3.78
C TRP A 711 29.37 4.71 2.91
N LYS A 712 29.56 3.56 2.27
CA LYS A 712 30.65 3.35 1.30
C LYS A 712 30.63 4.38 0.17
N THR A 713 29.45 4.73 -0.34
CA THR A 713 29.29 5.77 -1.36
C THR A 713 29.59 7.16 -0.78
N ILE A 714 29.19 7.46 0.46
CA ILE A 714 29.54 8.72 1.14
C ILE A 714 31.06 8.87 1.31
N GLU A 715 31.77 7.78 1.65
CA GLU A 715 33.24 7.77 1.75
C GLU A 715 33.91 8.00 0.38
N GLU A 716 33.33 7.46 -0.70
CA GLU A 716 33.81 7.75 -2.06
C GLU A 716 33.61 9.21 -2.44
N ILE A 717 32.48 9.82 -2.06
CA ILE A 717 32.23 11.26 -2.23
C ILE A 717 33.29 12.08 -1.47
N ASP A 718 33.64 11.68 -0.24
CA ASP A 718 34.68 12.35 0.56
C ASP A 718 36.06 12.26 -0.11
N ARG A 719 36.44 11.09 -0.64
CA ARG A 719 37.69 10.93 -1.39
C ARG A 719 37.76 11.81 -2.64
N ARG A 720 36.61 12.19 -3.19
CA ARG A 720 36.47 13.07 -4.37
C ARG A 720 36.37 14.55 -4.01
N GLY A 721 36.55 14.94 -2.75
CA GLY A 721 36.53 16.33 -2.31
C GLY A 721 35.16 16.83 -1.83
N GLY A 722 34.23 15.92 -1.55
CA GLY A 722 32.91 16.24 -1.01
C GLY A 722 31.85 16.48 -2.10
N MET A 723 30.62 16.74 -1.65
CA MET A 723 29.45 16.71 -2.52
C MET A 723 29.41 17.86 -3.54
N ALA A 724 29.94 19.03 -3.19
CA ALA A 724 30.05 20.15 -4.11
C ALA A 724 30.94 19.81 -5.33
N ALA A 725 32.13 19.26 -5.08
CA ALA A 725 33.06 18.84 -6.14
C ALA A 725 32.47 17.72 -7.01
N VAL A 726 31.78 16.77 -6.40
CA VAL A 726 31.11 15.66 -7.10
C VAL A 726 29.95 16.14 -8.00
N ALA A 727 29.20 17.15 -7.55
CA ALA A 727 28.13 17.74 -8.35
C ALA A 727 28.71 18.50 -9.55
N GLU A 728 29.78 19.29 -9.35
CA GLU A 728 30.46 20.02 -10.42
C GLU A 728 31.14 19.10 -11.45
N SER A 729 31.70 17.97 -11.02
CA SER A 729 32.38 17.04 -11.93
C SER A 729 31.42 16.18 -12.77
N GLY A 730 30.11 16.27 -12.55
CA GLY A 730 29.10 15.42 -13.21
C GLY A 730 29.09 13.95 -12.76
N TRP A 731 29.93 13.55 -11.80
CA TRP A 731 30.09 12.14 -11.42
C TRP A 731 28.81 11.55 -10.83
N ALA A 732 28.13 12.29 -9.93
CA ALA A 732 26.87 11.81 -9.34
C ALA A 732 25.79 11.59 -10.41
N LYS A 733 25.67 12.50 -11.38
CA LYS A 733 24.73 12.37 -12.49
C LYS A 733 25.01 11.10 -13.31
N MET A 734 26.28 10.84 -13.65
CA MET A 734 26.67 9.62 -14.37
C MET A 734 26.30 8.33 -13.60
N GLN A 735 26.48 8.30 -12.27
CA GLN A 735 26.09 7.13 -11.47
C GLN A 735 24.58 6.88 -11.54
N ILE A 736 23.78 7.95 -11.50
CA ILE A 736 22.31 7.88 -11.59
C ILE A 736 21.87 7.44 -12.99
N GLU A 737 22.48 8.00 -14.03
CA GLU A 737 22.20 7.63 -15.43
C GLU A 737 22.54 6.17 -15.71
N ALA A 738 23.68 5.67 -15.21
CA ALA A 738 24.02 4.26 -15.31
C ALA A 738 23.00 3.35 -14.61
N ALA A 739 22.51 3.74 -13.43
CA ALA A 739 21.45 3.01 -12.73
C ALA A 739 20.12 3.03 -13.50
N ALA A 740 19.77 4.17 -14.11
CA ALA A 740 18.59 4.32 -14.95
C ALA A 740 18.64 3.42 -16.20
N LEU A 741 19.79 3.40 -16.88
CA LEU A 741 20.06 2.55 -18.05
C LEU A 741 19.93 1.07 -17.70
N GLY A 742 20.60 0.62 -16.64
CA GLY A 742 20.52 -0.76 -16.19
C GLY A 742 19.09 -1.18 -15.81
N LYS A 743 18.30 -0.28 -15.21
CA LYS A 743 16.89 -0.51 -14.91
C LYS A 743 16.03 -0.60 -16.18
N GLN A 744 16.19 0.34 -17.12
CA GLN A 744 15.42 0.30 -18.36
C GLN A 744 15.70 -0.99 -19.14
N ALA A 745 16.97 -1.38 -19.21
CA ALA A 745 17.37 -2.58 -19.93
C ALA A 745 16.76 -3.86 -19.33
N ARG A 746 16.64 -3.96 -17.98
CA ARG A 746 15.92 -5.07 -17.34
C ARG A 746 14.42 -5.04 -17.59
N ILE A 747 13.80 -3.87 -17.69
CA ILE A 747 12.37 -3.73 -18.01
C ILE A 747 12.10 -4.16 -19.46
N ASP A 748 12.87 -3.64 -20.40
CA ASP A 748 12.71 -3.92 -21.83
C ASP A 748 13.05 -5.38 -22.16
N SER A 749 14.00 -6.00 -21.44
CA SER A 749 14.31 -7.44 -21.56
C SER A 749 13.30 -8.34 -20.83
N GLY A 750 12.33 -7.79 -20.10
CA GLY A 750 11.35 -8.53 -19.31
C GLY A 750 11.89 -9.20 -18.03
N ARG A 751 13.14 -8.89 -17.62
CA ARG A 751 13.72 -9.36 -16.35
C ARG A 751 13.04 -8.71 -15.15
N ASP A 752 12.83 -7.40 -15.24
CA ASP A 752 12.01 -6.64 -14.28
C ASP A 752 10.57 -6.58 -14.84
N VAL A 753 9.61 -7.18 -14.13
CA VAL A 753 8.22 -7.22 -14.57
C VAL A 753 7.48 -5.93 -14.21
N VAL A 754 6.83 -5.33 -15.20
CA VAL A 754 5.89 -4.21 -15.03
C VAL A 754 4.52 -4.63 -15.58
N VAL A 755 3.62 -4.97 -14.67
CA VAL A 755 2.25 -5.44 -14.98
C VAL A 755 1.48 -4.41 -15.79
N GLY A 756 0.87 -4.84 -16.90
CA GLY A 756 0.16 -3.99 -17.86
C GLY A 756 1.07 -3.37 -18.92
N VAL A 757 2.40 -3.39 -18.74
CA VAL A 757 3.37 -2.75 -19.64
C VAL A 757 4.21 -3.76 -20.40
N ASN A 758 4.95 -4.65 -19.75
CA ASN A 758 5.76 -5.68 -20.44
C ASN A 758 5.20 -7.10 -20.23
N LYS A 759 4.31 -7.29 -19.25
CA LYS A 759 3.64 -8.56 -18.98
C LYS A 759 2.19 -8.32 -18.57
N TYR A 760 1.30 -9.24 -18.94
CA TYR A 760 -0.15 -9.14 -18.68
C TYR A 760 -0.77 -7.86 -19.28
N ARG A 761 -0.39 -7.54 -20.52
CA ARG A 761 -0.95 -6.39 -21.26
C ARG A 761 -2.44 -6.62 -21.52
N SER A 762 -3.26 -5.60 -21.26
CA SER A 762 -4.66 -5.61 -21.69
C SER A 762 -4.76 -5.51 -23.21
N PRO A 763 -5.73 -6.20 -23.86
CA PRO A 763 -5.89 -6.18 -25.32
C PRO A 763 -6.43 -4.85 -25.88
N GLY A 764 -6.84 -3.91 -25.03
CA GLY A 764 -7.32 -2.58 -25.42
C GLY A 764 -6.83 -1.50 -24.46
N GLU A 765 -6.90 -0.24 -24.90
CA GLU A 765 -6.50 0.91 -24.09
C GLU A 765 -7.57 1.27 -23.04
N THR A 766 -7.17 1.27 -21.77
CA THR A 766 -7.99 1.81 -20.69
C THR A 766 -7.93 3.34 -20.72
N ARG A 767 -9.02 3.99 -21.17
CA ARG A 767 -9.13 5.46 -21.14
C ARG A 767 -9.65 5.94 -19.79
N ILE A 768 -9.03 7.01 -19.28
CA ILE A 768 -9.47 7.71 -18.08
C ILE A 768 -9.60 9.21 -18.38
N ASP A 769 -10.52 9.86 -17.67
CA ASP A 769 -10.59 11.33 -17.67
C ASP A 769 -9.31 11.89 -17.03
N HIS A 770 -8.76 12.95 -17.61
CA HIS A 770 -7.55 13.60 -17.12
C HIS A 770 -7.68 15.11 -17.24
N ARG A 771 -6.83 15.84 -16.50
CA ARG A 771 -6.87 17.31 -16.48
C ARG A 771 -6.17 17.87 -17.72
N SER A 772 -6.86 18.75 -18.45
CA SER A 772 -6.26 19.59 -19.48
C SER A 772 -6.20 21.04 -19.01
N ILE A 773 -5.09 21.72 -19.34
CA ILE A 773 -4.85 23.13 -18.98
C ILE A 773 -4.75 23.95 -20.25
N ASP A 774 -5.62 24.96 -20.35
CA ASP A 774 -5.55 25.99 -21.38
C ASP A 774 -4.50 27.03 -21.03
N ASN A 775 -3.27 26.80 -21.50
CA ASN A 775 -2.14 27.71 -21.27
C ASN A 775 -2.35 29.09 -21.92
N GLN A 776 -3.13 29.21 -23.00
CA GLN A 776 -3.35 30.51 -23.63
C GLN A 776 -4.19 31.42 -22.74
N ALA A 777 -5.23 30.86 -22.10
CA ALA A 777 -6.03 31.58 -21.12
C ALA A 777 -5.18 32.02 -19.90
N VAL A 778 -4.40 31.09 -19.34
CA VAL A 778 -3.52 31.39 -18.18
C VAL A 778 -2.50 32.49 -18.53
N LEU A 779 -1.85 32.37 -19.69
CA LEU A 779 -0.88 33.36 -20.16
C LEU A 779 -1.51 34.73 -20.34
N ALA A 780 -2.71 34.81 -20.94
CA ALA A 780 -3.42 36.07 -21.12
C ALA A 780 -3.74 36.74 -19.77
N ASP A 781 -4.22 35.96 -18.80
CA ASP A 781 -4.53 36.45 -17.45
C ASP A 781 -3.26 36.96 -16.74
N GLN A 782 -2.14 36.23 -16.84
CA GLN A 782 -0.89 36.64 -16.21
C GLN A 782 -0.30 37.90 -16.84
N ILE A 783 -0.34 38.03 -18.17
CA ILE A 783 0.09 39.26 -18.85
C ILE A 783 -0.73 40.48 -18.37
N VAL A 784 -2.04 40.30 -18.14
CA VAL A 784 -2.88 41.37 -17.59
C VAL A 784 -2.47 41.71 -16.15
N SER A 785 -2.24 40.69 -15.31
CA SER A 785 -1.76 40.87 -13.92
C SER A 785 -0.44 41.65 -13.88
N LEU A 786 0.56 41.20 -14.64
CA LEU A 786 1.87 41.84 -14.77
C LEU A 786 1.78 43.31 -15.20
N ARG A 787 0.96 43.62 -16.22
CA ARG A 787 0.76 45.01 -16.67
C ARG A 787 0.13 45.88 -15.58
N GLN A 788 -0.80 45.34 -14.79
CA GLN A 788 -1.39 46.07 -13.66
C GLN A 788 -0.39 46.32 -12.55
N VAL A 789 0.44 45.32 -12.21
CA VAL A 789 1.51 45.46 -11.20
C VAL A 789 2.51 46.53 -11.64
N ARG A 790 3.04 46.40 -12.86
CA ARG A 790 4.06 47.33 -13.39
C ARG A 790 3.56 48.76 -13.58
N SER A 791 2.26 48.96 -13.86
CA SER A 791 1.68 50.31 -14.03
C SER A 791 1.34 51.02 -12.72
N ARG A 792 1.17 50.29 -11.61
CA ARG A 792 0.75 50.85 -10.31
C ARG A 792 1.88 51.00 -9.30
N ARG A 793 2.96 50.24 -9.45
CA ARG A 793 4.10 50.27 -8.53
C ARG A 793 4.92 51.56 -8.63
N ASP A 794 5.70 51.84 -7.60
CA ASP A 794 6.73 52.87 -7.65
C ASP A 794 7.98 52.33 -8.37
N GLY A 795 8.17 52.76 -9.61
CA GLY A 795 9.29 52.31 -10.43
C GLY A 795 10.66 52.69 -9.88
N ALA A 796 10.79 53.82 -9.18
CA ALA A 796 12.06 54.25 -8.61
C ALA A 796 12.42 53.40 -7.38
N ALA A 797 11.42 53.08 -6.55
CA ALA A 797 11.61 52.17 -5.41
C ALA A 797 12.03 50.76 -5.86
N VAL A 798 11.37 50.22 -6.89
CA VAL A 798 11.75 48.91 -7.46
C VAL A 798 13.19 48.92 -7.96
N ALA A 799 13.57 49.90 -8.79
CA ALA A 799 14.93 50.01 -9.30
C ALA A 799 15.97 50.05 -8.17
N ALA A 800 15.75 50.89 -7.15
CA ALA A 800 16.65 50.99 -6.00
C ALA A 800 16.80 49.66 -5.24
N THR A 801 15.72 48.90 -5.05
CA THR A 801 15.81 47.59 -4.38
C THR A 801 16.53 46.53 -5.21
N LEU A 802 16.35 46.53 -6.54
CA LEU A 802 17.04 45.61 -7.45
C LEU A 802 18.54 45.95 -7.58
N ASP A 803 18.87 47.24 -7.57
CA ASP A 803 20.26 47.71 -7.55
C ASP A 803 20.96 47.27 -6.26
N ALA A 804 20.31 47.44 -5.10
CA ALA A 804 20.83 46.98 -3.82
C ALA A 804 21.05 45.46 -3.78
N LEU A 805 20.14 44.68 -4.39
CA LEU A 805 20.29 43.24 -4.53
C LEU A 805 21.51 42.87 -5.41
N SER A 806 21.69 43.58 -6.52
CA SER A 806 22.84 43.41 -7.42
C SER A 806 24.17 43.78 -6.76
N ASP A 807 24.18 44.84 -5.95
CA ASP A 807 25.35 45.29 -5.18
C ASP A 807 25.73 44.30 -4.08
N ALA A 808 24.74 43.76 -3.36
CA ALA A 808 24.97 42.68 -2.42
C ALA A 808 25.54 41.44 -3.13
N ALA A 809 24.99 41.10 -4.30
CA ALA A 809 25.48 39.99 -5.10
C ALA A 809 26.96 40.15 -5.49
N ARG A 810 27.37 41.35 -5.91
CA ARG A 810 28.78 41.70 -6.26
C ARG A 810 29.72 41.72 -5.06
N SER A 811 29.32 42.40 -3.98
CA SER A 811 30.18 42.66 -2.83
C SER A 811 30.36 41.44 -1.93
N GLY A 812 29.37 40.55 -1.87
CA GLY A 812 29.32 39.49 -0.87
C GLY A 812 28.69 39.93 0.46
N GLU A 813 28.36 41.21 0.61
CA GLU A 813 27.83 41.79 1.85
C GLU A 813 26.30 41.85 1.84
N GLY A 814 25.71 41.81 3.03
CA GLY A 814 24.25 41.76 3.21
C GLY A 814 23.65 40.35 3.04
N ASN A 815 22.34 40.25 3.27
CA ASN A 815 21.58 39.01 3.12
C ASN A 815 20.65 39.10 1.91
N LEU A 816 20.83 38.20 0.94
CA LEU A 816 20.07 38.25 -0.31
C LEU A 816 18.56 38.06 -0.10
N LEU A 817 18.12 37.23 0.85
CA LEU A 817 16.69 37.04 1.12
C LEU A 817 16.05 38.29 1.71
N ALA A 818 16.71 38.94 2.67
CA ALA A 818 16.23 40.19 3.26
C ALA A 818 16.01 41.28 2.19
N LEU A 819 17.00 41.48 1.32
CA LEU A 819 16.89 42.45 0.21
C LEU A 819 15.81 42.06 -0.81
N THR A 820 15.65 40.76 -1.07
CA THR A 820 14.59 40.27 -1.97
C THR A 820 13.19 40.48 -1.39
N ILE A 821 13.02 40.36 -0.07
CA ILE A 821 11.77 40.70 0.63
C ILE A 821 11.41 42.18 0.40
N ASP A 822 12.40 43.08 0.46
CA ASP A 822 12.18 44.50 0.19
C ASP A 822 11.80 44.75 -1.27
N ALA A 823 12.46 44.09 -2.22
CA ALA A 823 12.12 44.16 -3.65
C ALA A 823 10.70 43.66 -3.93
N MET A 824 10.30 42.52 -3.35
CA MET A 824 8.95 41.98 -3.49
C MET A 824 7.89 42.88 -2.87
N ARG A 825 8.20 43.55 -1.75
CA ARG A 825 7.32 44.55 -1.13
C ARG A 825 7.17 45.81 -2.01
N ALA A 826 8.21 46.17 -2.75
CA ALA A 826 8.17 47.22 -3.77
C ALA A 826 7.45 46.78 -5.08
N ARG A 827 7.02 45.50 -5.17
CA ARG A 827 6.38 44.89 -6.35
C ARG A 827 7.33 44.74 -7.54
N ALA A 828 8.59 44.41 -7.25
CA ALA A 828 9.46 43.74 -8.22
C ALA A 828 8.86 42.38 -8.59
N THR A 829 9.12 41.92 -9.81
CA THR A 829 8.67 40.59 -10.28
C THR A 829 9.69 39.50 -9.98
N VAL A 830 9.28 38.23 -10.15
CA VAL A 830 10.15 37.07 -10.04
C VAL A 830 11.28 37.15 -11.07
N GLY A 831 10.96 37.52 -12.31
CA GLY A 831 11.92 37.76 -13.39
C GLY A 831 12.90 38.86 -13.04
N GLU A 832 12.42 40.05 -12.65
CA GLU A 832 13.29 41.19 -12.34
C GLU A 832 14.28 40.92 -11.20
N VAL A 833 13.84 40.24 -10.14
CA VAL A 833 14.72 39.81 -9.04
C VAL A 833 15.76 38.81 -9.55
N SER A 834 15.32 37.86 -10.38
CA SER A 834 16.20 36.81 -10.90
C SER A 834 17.26 37.38 -11.84
N ASP A 835 16.86 38.32 -12.69
CA ASP A 835 17.71 39.04 -13.65
C ASP A 835 18.72 39.94 -12.94
N ALA A 836 18.33 40.63 -11.86
CA ALA A 836 19.24 41.45 -11.05
C ALA A 836 20.45 40.64 -10.51
N LEU A 837 20.21 39.39 -10.10
CA LEU A 837 21.28 38.47 -9.70
C LEU A 837 22.02 37.88 -10.91
N GLU A 838 21.31 37.62 -12.01
CA GLU A 838 21.88 37.09 -13.25
C GLU A 838 22.94 38.04 -13.85
N LEU A 839 22.75 39.37 -13.72
CA LEU A 839 23.75 40.37 -14.12
C LEU A 839 25.13 40.15 -13.49
N VAL A 840 25.19 39.51 -12.32
CA VAL A 840 26.43 39.26 -11.57
C VAL A 840 26.88 37.80 -11.69
N TYR A 841 25.94 36.87 -11.65
CA TYR A 841 26.25 35.43 -11.56
C TYR A 841 26.19 34.69 -12.89
N GLY A 842 25.49 35.25 -13.88
CA GLY A 842 25.13 34.55 -15.12
C GLY A 842 24.17 33.38 -14.89
N ARG A 843 23.81 32.68 -15.98
CA ARG A 843 23.06 31.42 -15.93
C ARG A 843 23.97 30.21 -16.11
N HIS A 844 23.65 29.14 -15.40
CA HIS A 844 24.37 27.88 -15.54
C HIS A 844 23.99 27.15 -16.83
N HIS A 845 25.00 26.71 -17.56
CA HIS A 845 24.89 25.80 -18.69
C HIS A 845 25.54 24.48 -18.30
N ALA A 846 24.79 23.38 -18.42
CA ALA A 846 25.27 22.05 -18.04
C ALA A 846 25.81 21.31 -19.26
N ASP A 847 27.09 20.95 -19.19
CA ASP A 847 27.72 20.00 -20.11
C ASP A 847 27.88 18.68 -19.35
N SER A 848 27.07 17.67 -19.69
CA SER A 848 27.13 16.38 -19.02
C SER A 848 27.60 15.29 -19.99
N PRO A 849 28.70 14.58 -19.68
CA PRO A 849 29.15 13.44 -20.46
C PRO A 849 28.09 12.35 -20.47
N GLN A 850 27.95 11.67 -21.61
CA GLN A 850 26.98 10.61 -21.80
C GLN A 850 27.56 9.25 -21.37
N VAL A 851 26.75 8.44 -20.68
CA VAL A 851 27.07 7.04 -20.38
C VAL A 851 26.81 6.18 -21.62
N SER A 852 27.71 5.26 -21.97
CA SER A 852 27.59 4.33 -23.10
C SER A 852 27.89 2.89 -22.69
N GLY A 853 27.40 1.91 -23.45
CA GLY A 853 27.68 0.48 -23.28
C GLY A 853 26.84 -0.26 -22.24
N VAL A 854 26.19 0.45 -21.31
CA VAL A 854 25.43 -0.17 -20.20
C VAL A 854 24.13 -0.83 -20.67
N TYR A 855 23.49 -0.31 -21.72
CA TYR A 855 22.20 -0.84 -22.18
C TYR A 855 22.39 -2.15 -22.93
N ALA A 856 23.40 -2.24 -23.80
CA ALA A 856 23.68 -3.43 -24.60
C ALA A 856 24.01 -4.69 -23.77
N GLU A 857 24.71 -4.54 -22.63
CA GLU A 857 25.08 -5.67 -21.73
C GLU A 857 23.87 -6.51 -21.28
N ALA A 858 22.69 -5.90 -21.22
CA ALA A 858 21.45 -6.57 -20.86
C ALA A 858 20.86 -7.48 -21.95
N PHE A 859 21.30 -7.30 -23.20
CA PHE A 859 20.71 -7.90 -24.40
C PHE A 859 21.71 -8.72 -25.24
N GLU A 860 22.92 -9.00 -24.73
CA GLU A 860 24.04 -9.64 -25.45
C GLU A 860 23.72 -10.98 -26.16
N SER A 861 22.55 -11.57 -25.97
CA SER A 861 22.12 -12.79 -26.67
C SER A 861 20.69 -12.74 -27.23
N ALA A 862 20.05 -11.56 -27.33
CA ALA A 862 18.71 -11.44 -27.88
C ALA A 862 18.76 -11.37 -29.42
N GLU A 863 18.20 -12.37 -30.10
CA GLU A 863 18.14 -12.49 -31.57
C GLU A 863 17.62 -11.20 -32.25
N ASP A 864 16.66 -10.52 -31.61
CA ASP A 864 16.07 -9.27 -32.10
C ASP A 864 17.03 -8.07 -32.04
N TRP A 865 17.94 -8.00 -31.05
CA TRP A 865 18.88 -6.88 -30.89
C TRP A 865 19.99 -6.92 -31.96
N GLU A 866 20.57 -8.09 -32.18
CA GLU A 866 21.60 -8.28 -33.22
C GLU A 866 21.03 -8.10 -34.63
N LYS A 867 19.78 -8.53 -34.85
CA LYS A 867 19.08 -8.26 -36.11
C LYS A 867 18.93 -6.76 -36.35
N LEU A 868 18.45 -6.01 -35.37
CA LEU A 868 18.27 -4.55 -35.50
C LEU A 868 19.60 -3.83 -35.72
N ARG A 869 20.67 -4.25 -35.03
CA ARG A 869 22.04 -3.75 -35.28
C ARG A 869 22.48 -4.01 -36.72
N GLY A 870 22.19 -5.20 -37.25
CA GLY A 870 22.42 -5.53 -38.66
C GLY A 870 21.67 -4.62 -39.64
N GLU A 871 20.45 -4.22 -39.32
CA GLU A 871 19.67 -3.27 -40.13
C GLU A 871 20.28 -1.85 -40.11
N VAL A 872 20.81 -1.41 -38.96
CA VAL A 872 21.54 -0.13 -38.84
C VAL A 872 22.82 -0.14 -39.68
N LEU A 873 23.58 -1.24 -39.68
CA LEU A 873 24.75 -1.41 -40.54
C LEU A 873 24.39 -1.45 -42.04
N ALA A 874 23.25 -2.04 -42.38
CA ALA A 874 22.74 -2.03 -43.76
C ALA A 874 22.38 -0.60 -44.21
N PHE A 875 21.86 0.24 -43.31
CA PHE A 875 21.65 1.67 -43.59
C PHE A 875 22.96 2.37 -43.93
N GLU A 876 24.01 2.16 -43.12
CA GLU A 876 25.33 2.73 -43.38
C GLU A 876 25.87 2.32 -44.76
N THR A 877 25.74 1.05 -45.10
CA THR A 877 26.13 0.52 -46.41
C THR A 877 25.36 1.20 -47.55
N ALA A 878 24.07 1.47 -47.36
CA ALA A 878 23.21 2.06 -48.39
C ALA A 878 23.39 3.59 -48.54
N ARG A 879 23.72 4.31 -47.46
CA ARG A 879 23.75 5.78 -47.40
C ARG A 879 25.17 6.35 -47.21
N SER A 880 26.18 5.50 -47.05
CA SER A 880 27.59 5.88 -46.76
C SER A 880 27.77 6.74 -45.50
N ARG A 881 26.80 6.69 -44.58
CA ARG A 881 26.84 7.32 -43.25
C ARG A 881 25.85 6.64 -42.31
N LEU A 882 26.16 6.65 -41.01
CA LEU A 882 25.28 6.11 -39.97
C LEU A 882 23.98 6.93 -39.86
N PRO A 883 22.87 6.32 -39.39
CA PRO A 883 21.67 7.08 -39.10
C PRO A 883 21.92 8.03 -37.92
N ARG A 884 22.05 9.32 -38.24
CA ARG A 884 22.20 10.41 -37.29
C ARG A 884 20.86 10.92 -36.73
N LEU A 885 20.72 10.92 -35.39
CA LEU A 885 19.53 11.35 -34.65
C LEU A 885 19.91 12.41 -33.59
N MET A 886 19.24 13.55 -33.58
CA MET A 886 19.34 14.50 -32.48
C MET A 886 18.24 14.24 -31.44
N ILE A 887 18.59 14.03 -30.18
CA ILE A 887 17.63 13.98 -29.08
C ILE A 887 17.59 15.36 -28.42
N ALA A 888 16.42 15.99 -28.39
CA ALA A 888 16.28 17.38 -27.93
C ALA A 888 15.17 17.59 -26.90
N LYS A 889 15.38 18.62 -26.08
CA LYS A 889 14.46 19.15 -25.07
C LYS A 889 14.11 20.59 -25.43
N LEU A 890 12.83 20.87 -25.68
CA LEU A 890 12.34 22.21 -25.98
C LEU A 890 11.72 22.86 -24.74
N GLY A 891 11.80 24.19 -24.64
CA GLY A 891 11.14 24.95 -23.58
C GLY A 891 11.92 24.95 -22.27
N GLN A 892 11.25 24.82 -21.13
CA GLN A 892 11.84 24.81 -19.80
C GLN A 892 11.85 23.40 -19.20
N ASP A 893 11.40 22.40 -19.94
CA ASP A 893 11.32 21.00 -19.51
C ASP A 893 12.69 20.41 -19.17
N GLY A 894 12.93 20.23 -17.87
CA GLY A 894 14.15 19.65 -17.31
C GLY A 894 14.18 18.12 -17.24
N HIS A 895 13.11 17.41 -17.60
CA HIS A 895 13.09 15.94 -17.48
C HIS A 895 13.96 15.28 -18.56
N ASP A 896 15.12 14.74 -18.18
CA ASP A 896 16.09 14.20 -19.14
C ASP A 896 16.33 12.69 -19.04
N ARG A 897 15.82 12.00 -18.01
CA ARG A 897 15.99 10.53 -17.86
C ARG A 897 15.65 9.76 -19.14
N GLY A 898 14.45 9.97 -19.69
CA GLY A 898 14.01 9.29 -20.91
C GLY A 898 14.88 9.65 -22.12
N ALA A 899 15.21 10.93 -22.28
CA ALA A 899 16.08 11.41 -23.35
C ALA A 899 17.48 10.79 -23.28
N ARG A 900 18.10 10.75 -22.10
CA ARG A 900 19.44 10.19 -21.86
C ARG A 900 19.47 8.69 -22.08
N VAL A 901 18.46 7.97 -21.59
CA VAL A 901 18.34 6.51 -21.75
C VAL A 901 18.15 6.15 -23.22
N VAL A 902 17.26 6.84 -23.94
CA VAL A 902 17.08 6.64 -25.39
C VAL A 902 18.35 6.97 -26.15
N ALA A 903 19.00 8.10 -25.84
CA ALA A 903 20.23 8.50 -26.50
C ALA A 903 21.33 7.45 -26.37
N SER A 904 21.58 6.95 -25.15
CA SER A 904 22.61 5.92 -24.89
C SER A 904 22.26 4.59 -25.57
N ALA A 905 21.01 4.14 -25.49
CA ALA A 905 20.61 2.88 -26.11
C ALA A 905 20.62 2.93 -27.65
N PHE A 906 20.30 4.07 -28.26
CA PHE A 906 20.45 4.27 -29.71
C PHE A 906 21.92 4.30 -30.13
N SER A 907 22.79 4.94 -29.33
CA SER A 907 24.24 4.86 -29.56
C SER A 907 24.76 3.43 -29.48
N ASP A 908 24.31 2.65 -28.49
CA ASP A 908 24.66 1.23 -28.34
C ASP A 908 24.16 0.37 -29.54
N LEU A 909 23.09 0.78 -30.24
CA LEU A 909 22.61 0.16 -31.48
C LEU A 909 23.43 0.53 -32.73
N GLY A 910 24.26 1.58 -32.65
CA GLY A 910 25.05 2.08 -33.78
C GLY A 910 24.52 3.36 -34.44
N PHE A 911 23.54 4.05 -33.86
CA PHE A 911 23.15 5.39 -34.33
C PHE A 911 24.21 6.42 -33.94
N GLU A 912 24.40 7.43 -34.80
CA GLU A 912 25.14 8.63 -34.41
C GLU A 912 24.16 9.57 -33.67
N VAL A 913 24.30 9.66 -32.35
CA VAL A 913 23.36 10.42 -31.51
C VAL A 913 23.95 11.75 -31.09
N VAL A 914 23.22 12.84 -31.36
CA VAL A 914 23.53 14.18 -30.86
C VAL A 914 22.57 14.50 -29.72
N THR A 915 23.10 14.75 -28.51
CA THR A 915 22.28 15.21 -27.39
C THR A 915 22.27 16.73 -27.34
N ALA A 916 21.12 17.35 -27.63
CA ALA A 916 20.99 18.79 -27.56
C ALA A 916 20.98 19.27 -26.10
N PRO A 917 21.49 20.49 -25.81
CA PRO A 917 21.45 21.06 -24.47
C PRO A 917 20.01 21.30 -24.01
N LEU A 918 19.83 21.40 -22.69
CA LEU A 918 18.54 21.75 -22.11
C LEU A 918 18.14 23.19 -22.47
N PHE A 919 16.84 23.41 -22.44
CA PHE A 919 16.19 24.72 -22.53
C PHE A 919 16.25 25.44 -23.87
N GLN A 920 16.30 24.69 -24.97
CA GLN A 920 16.32 25.27 -26.30
C GLN A 920 14.96 25.81 -26.72
N THR A 921 15.00 26.91 -27.46
CA THR A 921 13.86 27.33 -28.28
C THR A 921 13.74 26.43 -29.52
N ALA A 922 12.57 26.47 -30.16
CA ALA A 922 12.35 25.80 -31.44
C ALA A 922 13.38 26.23 -32.51
N ASP A 923 13.71 27.52 -32.57
CA ASP A 923 14.68 28.07 -33.54
C ASP A 923 16.11 27.62 -33.26
N GLU A 924 16.52 27.60 -32.00
CA GLU A 924 17.85 27.11 -31.58
C GLU A 924 18.01 25.63 -31.93
N CYS A 925 16.99 24.81 -31.63
CA CYS A 925 16.96 23.39 -31.96
C CYS A 925 16.98 23.16 -33.48
N ALA A 926 16.21 23.92 -34.27
CA ALA A 926 16.20 23.81 -35.73
C ALA A 926 17.58 24.11 -36.34
N ARG A 927 18.24 25.18 -35.89
CA ARG A 927 19.59 25.54 -36.37
C ARG A 927 20.61 24.47 -36.01
N GLN A 928 20.57 23.96 -34.78
CA GLN A 928 21.49 22.90 -34.35
C GLN A 928 21.26 21.59 -35.14
N ALA A 929 20.00 21.22 -35.40
CA ALA A 929 19.70 20.03 -36.21
C ALA A 929 20.33 20.10 -37.61
N ILE A 930 20.32 21.30 -38.22
CA ILE A 930 20.93 21.55 -39.54
C ILE A 930 22.46 21.54 -39.44
N GLU A 931 23.03 22.21 -38.43
CA GLU A 931 24.48 22.26 -38.21
C GLU A 931 25.09 20.87 -38.05
N HIS A 932 24.40 19.98 -37.33
CA HIS A 932 24.81 18.59 -37.17
C HIS A 932 24.33 17.68 -38.30
N GLU A 933 23.71 18.19 -39.36
CA GLU A 933 23.21 17.42 -40.52
C GLU A 933 22.43 16.15 -40.10
N VAL A 934 21.52 16.25 -39.13
CA VAL A 934 20.82 15.07 -38.61
C VAL A 934 19.73 14.60 -39.57
N HIS A 935 19.49 13.28 -39.64
CA HIS A 935 18.34 12.77 -40.41
C HIS A 935 17.02 12.99 -39.68
N ALA A 936 17.07 13.02 -38.36
CA ALA A 936 15.90 13.13 -37.51
C ALA A 936 16.17 13.89 -36.22
N VAL A 937 15.10 14.48 -35.67
CA VAL A 937 15.06 15.05 -34.33
C VAL A 937 14.00 14.30 -33.51
N GLY A 938 14.42 13.71 -32.39
CA GLY A 938 13.55 13.14 -31.38
C GLY A 938 13.32 14.13 -30.23
N ILE A 939 12.11 14.67 -30.13
CA ILE A 939 11.72 15.58 -29.06
C ILE A 939 11.23 14.79 -27.86
N SER A 940 11.91 14.92 -26.72
CA SER A 940 11.43 14.36 -25.46
C SER A 940 10.63 15.43 -24.70
N SER A 941 9.31 15.29 -24.63
CA SER A 941 8.38 16.26 -24.02
C SER A 941 7.62 15.62 -22.85
N LEU A 942 7.83 16.14 -21.64
CA LEU A 942 7.20 15.67 -20.40
C LEU A 942 6.51 16.81 -19.63
N ALA A 943 6.57 18.06 -20.13
CA ALA A 943 6.00 19.24 -19.48
C ALA A 943 4.75 19.81 -20.20
N ALA A 944 4.08 19.02 -21.04
CA ALA A 944 2.85 19.38 -21.76
C ALA A 944 2.95 20.62 -22.71
N GLY A 945 4.16 20.99 -23.11
CA GLY A 945 4.42 22.06 -24.09
C GLY A 945 4.38 21.61 -25.56
N HIS A 946 4.17 20.32 -25.85
CA HIS A 946 4.29 19.73 -27.19
C HIS A 946 3.32 20.34 -28.21
N ARG A 947 2.12 20.76 -27.81
CA ARG A 947 1.16 21.40 -28.73
C ARG A 947 1.61 22.76 -29.26
N THR A 948 2.57 23.41 -28.60
CA THR A 948 3.09 24.73 -28.97
C THR A 948 4.50 24.60 -29.55
N LEU A 949 5.39 23.89 -28.86
CA LEU A 949 6.81 23.87 -29.16
C LEU A 949 7.17 22.97 -30.36
N VAL A 950 6.47 21.86 -30.55
CA VAL A 950 6.75 20.93 -31.66
C VAL A 950 6.33 21.52 -33.01
N PRO A 951 5.12 22.10 -33.17
CA PRO A 951 4.77 22.81 -34.40
C PRO A 951 5.72 23.97 -34.70
N ALA A 952 6.16 24.72 -33.67
CA ALA A 952 7.13 25.80 -33.84
C ALA A 952 8.47 25.28 -34.38
N LEU A 953 8.98 24.15 -33.89
CA LEU A 953 10.19 23.52 -34.42
C LEU A 953 10.03 23.09 -35.88
N ILE A 954 8.91 22.43 -36.20
CA ILE A 954 8.64 22.00 -37.58
C ILE A 954 8.56 23.20 -38.52
N GLN A 955 7.95 24.30 -38.07
CA GLN A 955 7.91 25.54 -38.84
C GLN A 955 9.31 26.15 -39.01
N ALA A 956 10.10 26.23 -37.95
CA ALA A 956 11.48 26.73 -38.00
C ALA A 956 12.36 25.90 -38.97
N LEU A 957 12.22 24.57 -38.97
CA LEU A 957 12.89 23.69 -39.94
C LEU A 957 12.46 23.98 -41.38
N LYS A 958 11.16 24.23 -41.64
CA LYS A 958 10.65 24.60 -42.96
C LYS A 958 11.20 25.96 -43.41
N ASP A 959 11.18 26.95 -42.52
CA ASP A 959 11.66 28.30 -42.80
C ASP A 959 13.16 28.34 -43.12
N LEU A 960 13.94 27.41 -42.53
CA LEU A 960 15.35 27.20 -42.81
C LEU A 960 15.63 26.23 -43.97
N GLY A 961 14.60 25.76 -44.69
CA GLY A 961 14.75 24.87 -45.86
C GLY A 961 15.02 23.39 -45.52
N ALA A 962 15.01 23.00 -44.25
CA ALA A 962 15.35 21.68 -43.75
C ALA A 962 14.13 20.76 -43.49
N HIS A 963 13.10 20.86 -44.31
CA HIS A 963 11.86 20.07 -44.19
C HIS A 963 12.03 18.55 -44.40
N HIS A 964 13.21 18.11 -44.82
CA HIS A 964 13.60 16.70 -44.94
C HIS A 964 13.99 16.06 -43.60
N ILE A 965 14.29 16.87 -42.57
CA ILE A 965 14.62 16.35 -41.24
C ILE A 965 13.34 15.81 -40.58
N VAL A 966 13.34 14.54 -40.23
CA VAL A 966 12.17 13.86 -39.66
C VAL A 966 11.99 14.22 -38.19
N VAL A 967 10.78 14.55 -37.75
CA VAL A 967 10.49 14.90 -36.34
C VAL A 967 9.69 13.79 -35.66
N PHE A 968 10.17 13.35 -34.51
CA PHE A 968 9.51 12.40 -33.60
C PHE A 968 9.24 13.07 -32.26
N VAL A 969 8.23 12.57 -31.53
CA VAL A 969 7.93 13.03 -30.17
C VAL A 969 7.90 11.82 -29.24
N GLY A 970 8.52 11.92 -28.07
CA GLY A 970 8.37 10.95 -26.99
C GLY A 970 8.13 11.63 -25.65
N GLY A 971 7.73 10.87 -24.64
CA GLY A 971 7.39 11.37 -23.31
C GLY A 971 5.90 11.33 -23.02
N ILE A 972 5.40 12.24 -22.18
CA ILE A 972 4.00 12.25 -21.74
C ILE A 972 3.18 13.05 -22.77
N VAL A 973 2.63 12.34 -23.75
CA VAL A 973 1.79 12.90 -24.82
C VAL A 973 0.43 12.19 -24.81
N PRO A 974 -0.62 12.86 -24.31
CA PRO A 974 -1.96 12.29 -24.25
C PRO A 974 -2.49 11.83 -25.63
N PRO A 975 -3.21 10.71 -25.73
CA PRO A 975 -3.68 10.16 -27.03
C PRO A 975 -4.47 11.15 -27.90
N GLU A 976 -5.25 12.04 -27.30
CA GLU A 976 -6.04 13.05 -28.03
C GLU A 976 -5.20 14.13 -28.71
N ASP A 977 -3.94 14.29 -28.31
CA ASP A 977 -3.01 15.22 -28.96
C ASP A 977 -2.29 14.60 -30.17
N HIS A 978 -2.41 13.28 -30.36
CA HIS A 978 -1.64 12.57 -31.38
C HIS A 978 -2.03 13.00 -32.80
N ALA A 979 -3.34 13.08 -33.09
CA ALA A 979 -3.83 13.49 -34.41
C ALA A 979 -3.32 14.90 -34.79
N PHE A 980 -3.39 15.84 -33.85
CA PHE A 980 -2.87 17.21 -34.04
C PHE A 980 -1.37 17.22 -34.34
N LEU A 981 -0.57 16.42 -33.61
CA LEU A 981 0.87 16.35 -33.83
C LEU A 981 1.24 15.70 -35.17
N PHE A 982 0.52 14.66 -35.59
CA PHE A 982 0.71 14.06 -36.92
C PHE A 982 0.38 15.04 -38.04
N GLU A 983 -0.73 15.78 -37.93
CA GLU A 983 -1.11 16.85 -38.87
C GLU A 983 -0.05 17.97 -38.92
N ALA A 984 0.57 18.31 -37.78
CA ALA A 984 1.64 19.30 -37.72
C ALA A 984 2.93 18.84 -38.43
N GLY A 985 3.14 17.53 -38.57
CA GLY A 985 4.26 16.95 -39.31
C GLY A 985 5.09 15.91 -38.56
N VAL A 986 4.72 15.53 -37.33
CA VAL A 986 5.38 14.45 -36.58
C VAL A 986 5.22 13.11 -37.33
N ARG A 987 6.22 12.22 -37.23
CA ARG A 987 6.19 10.89 -37.90
C ARG A 987 6.04 9.71 -36.96
N GLY A 988 6.31 9.89 -35.66
CA GLY A 988 6.10 8.86 -34.64
C GLY A 988 5.98 9.47 -33.25
N ILE A 989 5.15 8.85 -32.41
CA ILE A 989 4.92 9.25 -31.02
C ILE A 989 5.24 8.05 -30.11
N TYR A 990 6.15 8.23 -29.16
CA TYR A 990 6.65 7.18 -28.26
C TYR A 990 6.36 7.52 -26.80
N GLY A 991 5.23 7.04 -26.29
CA GLY A 991 4.75 7.30 -24.93
C GLY A 991 5.47 6.49 -23.83
N PRO A 992 5.05 6.66 -22.55
CA PRO A 992 5.57 5.84 -21.46
C PRO A 992 5.35 4.35 -21.73
N GLY A 993 6.36 3.51 -21.46
CA GLY A 993 6.29 2.06 -21.68
C GLY A 993 6.65 1.60 -23.10
N THR A 994 6.99 2.51 -24.01
CA THR A 994 7.57 2.13 -25.32
C THR A 994 8.92 1.42 -25.12
N SER A 995 9.06 0.24 -25.73
CA SER A 995 10.33 -0.49 -25.80
C SER A 995 11.30 0.21 -26.74
N ILE A 996 12.55 0.41 -26.29
CA ILE A 996 13.56 1.12 -27.07
C ILE A 996 13.91 0.39 -28.39
N PRO A 997 14.13 -0.93 -28.41
CA PRO A 997 14.31 -1.66 -29.68
C PRO A 997 13.16 -1.43 -30.67
N SER A 998 11.92 -1.37 -30.20
CA SER A 998 10.76 -1.14 -31.06
C SER A 998 10.72 0.29 -31.62
N SER A 999 11.03 1.30 -30.81
CA SER A 999 11.08 2.69 -31.31
C SER A 999 12.26 2.91 -32.25
N ALA A 1000 13.43 2.32 -31.97
CA ALA A 1000 14.60 2.39 -32.85
C ALA A 1000 14.32 1.82 -34.25
N LYS A 1001 13.61 0.69 -34.33
CA LYS A 1001 13.18 0.10 -35.59
C LYS A 1001 12.27 1.05 -36.39
N ASP A 1002 11.25 1.62 -35.77
CA ASP A 1002 10.34 2.55 -36.44
C ASP A 1002 11.05 3.83 -36.87
N VAL A 1003 11.92 4.40 -36.01
CA VAL A 1003 12.74 5.58 -36.36
C VAL A 1003 13.57 5.30 -37.62
N LEU A 1004 14.27 4.16 -37.67
CA LEU A 1004 15.05 3.76 -38.84
C LEU A 1004 14.19 3.67 -40.11
N ASP A 1005 13.01 3.04 -40.02
CA ASP A 1005 12.08 2.87 -41.14
C ASP A 1005 11.54 4.21 -41.66
N GLN A 1006 11.22 5.15 -40.77
CA GLN A 1006 10.74 6.48 -41.18
C GLN A 1006 11.85 7.32 -41.82
N ILE A 1007 13.09 7.21 -41.35
CA ILE A 1007 14.25 7.85 -41.99
C ILE A 1007 14.44 7.29 -43.40
N LEU A 1008 14.34 5.97 -43.58
CA LEU A 1008 14.50 5.31 -44.88
C LEU A 1008 13.44 5.72 -45.91
N LYS A 1009 12.21 6.03 -45.47
CA LYS A 1009 11.13 6.53 -46.34
C LYS A 1009 11.37 7.96 -46.84
N THR A 1010 12.29 8.69 -46.23
CA THR A 1010 12.58 10.08 -46.58
C THR A 1010 13.70 10.14 -47.64
N PRO A 1011 13.53 10.92 -48.73
CA PRO A 1011 14.56 11.05 -49.76
C PRO A 1011 15.85 11.62 -49.16
N ASP A 1012 16.99 11.09 -49.61
CA ASP A 1012 18.29 11.53 -49.13
C ASP A 1012 18.62 12.93 -49.69
N ALA A 1013 18.63 13.94 -48.82
CA ALA A 1013 18.99 15.31 -49.18
C ALA A 1013 20.49 15.46 -49.57
N SER A 1014 21.32 14.46 -49.24
CA SER A 1014 22.75 14.43 -49.57
C SER A 1014 23.07 13.69 -50.88
N ALA A 1015 22.08 13.06 -51.53
CA ALA A 1015 22.29 12.43 -52.82
C ALA A 1015 22.41 13.48 -53.94
N PRO A 1016 23.46 13.44 -54.79
CA PRO A 1016 23.55 14.35 -55.93
C PRO A 1016 22.33 14.17 -56.84
N PRO A 1017 21.79 15.26 -57.45
CA PRO A 1017 20.63 15.15 -58.31
C PRO A 1017 20.91 14.15 -59.43
N GLN A 1018 20.14 13.07 -59.48
CA GLN A 1018 20.22 12.12 -60.59
C GLN A 1018 19.91 12.89 -61.88
N SER A 1019 20.88 12.90 -62.80
CA SER A 1019 20.69 13.51 -64.11
C SER A 1019 19.50 12.83 -64.80
N PRO A 1020 18.60 13.59 -65.46
CA PRO A 1020 17.45 12.99 -66.13
C PRO A 1020 17.95 12.05 -67.22
N ALA A 1021 17.60 10.77 -67.13
CA ALA A 1021 17.86 9.80 -68.18
C ALA A 1021 17.07 10.21 -69.43
N GLY A 1022 17.79 10.43 -70.52
CA GLY A 1022 17.24 10.72 -71.86
C GLY A 1022 16.73 9.49 -72.58
#